data_AF-A0A2S7Y2R1-F1
#
_entry.id   AF-A0A2S7Y2R1-F1
#
_cell.length_a   1.000
_cell.length_b   1.000
_cell.length_c   1.000
_cell.angle_alpha   90.00
_cell.angle_beta   90.00
_cell.angle_gamma   90.00
#
_symmetry.space_group_name_H-M   'P 1'
#
loop_
_entity.id
_entity.type
_entity.pdbx_description
1 polymer ?
#
loop_
_entity_poly.entity_id
_entity_poly.type
_entity_poly.pdbx_seq_one_letter_code
_entity_poly.pdbx_strand_id
1 'polypeptide(L)'
;MLFYSGVTSRVGDVDAGNTVTDFLELERERGITIQSAAITFHWPRKENCPQGTSPKTVNLIDTPGHQDFRFEVDRCLPVLDGAVCIIDSVKGVEAHTERVWASAHEFRIPRIVYCNKLDREGASFRKSVLEIGSRLKGWPLVCQIPWWEKNEFVGVIDIIDFVGYRHNDKKTLKYEKEELMEKLASSNADLVKEVRAARQHLVEGLAEFDDAVMEGFLADETDIPSSTIKRAIRRAIQSGDGRAIPVFAGSSFRHMGVEPLMDAIASYLPSPSDRPDVSVRISGANHLLGSALHSGSKQAGAKQIASIASVFKVFEHPREGIISFVRVYHGTLTRTAATFNTHMAINESPMGILQISADKTHEVQELSVGQIGALRGLKKARTGDTLITTTNSKAPHAALRTLQIRPPEIPPPVAFLQVEPYGKVAAQQLEVALENASRQDPSLRWSRDPKTEQFTVQGMGKLHLDVSLHNMRQKHKIDAQFGPIEVDYKECLTVATQPHRAVFDRPVASKAGKVTCTVTLEPLEAHHRETLQESCIERDGNMFNIVVPNENVVKYDIDEAHQQLLNGAIAGLARGPRRAAPLHGCLVKVELDTSEGACETPTGGHFSSAARTAVQSSLRDSFDKNQIGIVEPIMLAHITCPEQAAGTVQHDISSGAGGQVLEVNDRSAESSGGEDLIDVSKIYAPPDPYDSVTSLRGKRSAARMVEIVAKVPYKEMLDYDDHLRSKTSGRHSMTMAFDSFARVVGHREKGL
;
A
#
# COMPACT_ATOMS: atom_id res chain seq x y z
N MET A 1 18.46 -14.73 -3.46
CA MET A 1 17.52 -15.52 -4.30
C MET A 1 17.91 -15.52 -5.78
N LEU A 2 18.10 -14.37 -6.44
CA LEU A 2 18.41 -14.29 -7.89
C LEU A 2 19.68 -15.04 -8.34
N PHE A 3 20.72 -15.04 -7.50
CA PHE A 3 21.94 -15.81 -7.74
C PHE A 3 21.68 -17.32 -7.74
N TYR A 4 20.93 -17.81 -6.74
CA TYR A 4 20.58 -19.23 -6.62
C TYR A 4 19.65 -19.71 -7.72
N SER A 5 18.69 -18.89 -8.16
CA SER A 5 17.87 -19.23 -9.34
C SER A 5 18.66 -19.23 -10.65
N GLY A 6 19.86 -18.63 -10.67
CA GLY A 6 20.74 -18.57 -11.85
C GLY A 6 20.43 -17.40 -12.79
N VAL A 7 19.57 -16.46 -12.38
CA VAL A 7 19.27 -15.25 -13.16
C VAL A 7 20.46 -14.29 -13.15
N THR A 8 21.17 -14.18 -12.02
CA THR A 8 22.39 -13.39 -11.90
C THR A 8 23.61 -14.30 -11.76
N SER A 9 24.69 -13.99 -12.49
CA SER A 9 25.95 -14.75 -12.44
C SER A 9 26.84 -14.38 -11.24
N ARG A 10 26.57 -13.23 -10.60
CA ARG A 10 27.28 -12.73 -9.42
C ARG A 10 26.31 -12.51 -8.27
N VAL A 11 26.83 -12.68 -7.05
CA VAL A 11 26.16 -12.25 -5.82
C VAL A 11 26.20 -10.73 -5.77
N GLY A 12 25.04 -10.08 -5.64
CA GLY A 12 24.94 -8.65 -5.38
C GLY A 12 25.00 -8.36 -3.88
N ASP A 13 25.58 -7.22 -3.51
CA ASP A 13 25.69 -6.74 -2.13
C ASP A 13 25.09 -5.33 -2.05
N VAL A 14 24.22 -5.12 -1.05
CA VAL A 14 23.52 -3.85 -0.79
C VAL A 14 24.52 -2.81 -0.31
N ASP A 15 25.45 -3.19 0.56
CA ASP A 15 26.45 -2.28 1.13
C ASP A 15 27.45 -1.81 0.06
N ALA A 16 27.64 -2.62 -1.00
CA ALA A 16 28.44 -2.27 -2.17
C ALA A 16 27.64 -1.61 -3.30
N GLY A 17 26.32 -1.41 -3.13
CA GLY A 17 25.45 -0.77 -4.13
C GLY A 17 25.29 -1.54 -5.45
N ASN A 18 25.57 -2.84 -5.45
CA ASN A 18 25.60 -3.69 -6.66
C ASN A 18 24.39 -4.63 -6.76
N THR A 19 23.34 -4.40 -5.97
CA THR A 19 22.09 -5.15 -6.07
C THR A 19 21.31 -4.79 -7.33
N VAL A 20 20.61 -5.79 -7.86
CA VAL A 20 19.77 -5.65 -9.07
C VAL A 20 18.44 -4.96 -8.74
N THR A 21 18.00 -5.05 -7.49
CA THR A 21 16.72 -4.50 -7.02
C THR A 21 16.79 -3.02 -6.64
N ASP A 22 17.94 -2.52 -6.16
CA ASP A 22 18.16 -1.11 -5.82
C ASP A 22 18.81 -0.36 -7.01
N PHE A 23 17.95 0.11 -7.92
CA PHE A 23 18.37 0.73 -9.18
C PHE A 23 18.43 2.25 -9.13
N LEU A 24 17.84 2.90 -8.12
CA LEU A 24 17.94 4.36 -7.95
C LEU A 24 19.23 4.75 -7.21
N GLU A 25 19.86 5.83 -7.64
CA GLU A 25 21.08 6.37 -7.01
C GLU A 25 20.83 6.74 -5.54
N LEU A 26 19.68 7.35 -5.25
CA LEU A 26 19.20 7.62 -3.88
C LEU A 26 19.04 6.37 -3.02
N GLU A 27 18.63 5.24 -3.59
CA GLU A 27 18.48 3.98 -2.84
C GLU A 27 19.85 3.48 -2.38
N ARG A 28 20.86 3.61 -3.26
CA ARG A 28 22.25 3.23 -2.97
C ARG A 28 22.92 4.19 -1.98
N GLU A 29 22.70 5.50 -2.13
CA GLU A 29 23.23 6.52 -1.21
C GLU A 29 22.66 6.39 0.21
N ARG A 30 21.35 6.11 0.32
CA ARG A 30 20.66 6.03 1.61
C ARG A 30 20.59 4.62 2.19
N GLY A 31 20.91 3.59 1.42
CA GLY A 31 20.81 2.18 1.83
C GLY A 31 19.37 1.74 2.14
N ILE A 32 18.38 2.33 1.45
CA ILE A 32 16.95 2.01 1.61
C ILE A 32 16.32 1.75 0.25
N THR A 33 15.42 0.78 0.17
CA THR A 33 14.57 0.57 -1.00
C THR A 33 13.45 1.61 -1.01
N ILE A 34 13.28 2.32 -2.12
CA ILE A 34 12.32 3.42 -2.29
C ILE A 34 11.18 2.98 -3.21
N GLN A 35 11.50 2.31 -4.31
CA GLN A 35 10.53 1.77 -5.25
C GLN A 35 10.49 0.25 -5.18
N SER A 36 9.30 -0.34 -5.35
CA SER A 36 9.22 -1.79 -5.42
C SER A 36 9.97 -2.32 -6.65
N ALA A 37 10.51 -3.53 -6.64
CA ALA A 37 11.12 -4.15 -7.84
C ALA A 37 10.38 -5.45 -8.18
N ALA A 38 9.89 -5.58 -9.41
CA ALA A 38 9.19 -6.78 -9.88
C ALA A 38 10.12 -7.61 -10.78
N ILE A 39 10.51 -8.79 -10.32
CA ILE A 39 11.45 -9.68 -11.01
C ILE A 39 10.86 -11.09 -11.10
N THR A 40 10.88 -11.68 -12.30
CA THR A 40 10.53 -13.09 -12.47
C THR A 40 11.78 -13.97 -12.49
N PHE A 41 11.73 -15.10 -11.79
CA PHE A 41 12.71 -16.17 -11.89
C PHE A 41 12.07 -17.56 -11.76
N HIS A 42 12.84 -18.61 -12.03
CA HIS A 42 12.38 -19.99 -11.92
C HIS A 42 13.07 -20.72 -10.76
N TRP A 43 12.30 -21.47 -9.97
CA TRP A 43 12.82 -22.27 -8.86
C TRP A 43 12.05 -23.60 -8.71
N PRO A 44 12.74 -24.73 -8.44
CA PRO A 44 14.20 -24.91 -8.45
C PRO A 44 14.78 -24.78 -9.87
N ARG A 45 16.10 -24.85 -10.03
CA ARG A 45 16.71 -24.90 -11.38
C ARG A 45 16.23 -26.13 -12.14
N LYS A 46 16.16 -26.04 -13.47
CA LYS A 46 15.71 -27.15 -14.33
C LYS A 46 16.52 -28.45 -14.07
N GLU A 47 17.82 -28.33 -13.82
CA GLU A 47 18.73 -29.43 -13.50
C GLU A 47 18.43 -30.10 -12.15
N ASN A 48 17.83 -29.35 -11.23
CA ASN A 48 17.52 -29.81 -9.87
C ASN A 48 16.04 -30.21 -9.71
N CYS A 49 15.26 -30.14 -10.78
CA CYS A 49 13.86 -30.59 -10.77
C CYS A 49 13.81 -32.13 -10.79
N PRO A 50 12.92 -32.78 -10.01
CA PRO A 50 12.66 -34.20 -10.16
C PRO A 50 12.25 -34.53 -11.60
N GLN A 51 12.62 -35.72 -12.10
CA GLN A 51 12.33 -36.14 -13.47
C GLN A 51 10.83 -36.03 -13.77
N GLY A 52 10.48 -35.33 -14.85
CA GLY A 52 9.09 -35.08 -15.23
C GLY A 52 8.45 -33.81 -14.63
N THR A 53 9.17 -33.06 -13.79
CA THR A 53 8.66 -31.80 -13.20
C THR A 53 9.28 -30.59 -13.88
N SER A 54 8.47 -29.55 -14.12
CA SER A 54 8.96 -28.25 -14.56
C SER A 54 9.28 -27.35 -13.36
N PRO A 55 10.25 -26.42 -13.49
CA PRO A 55 10.53 -25.45 -12.45
C PRO A 55 9.33 -24.50 -12.29
N LYS A 56 9.04 -24.10 -11.05
CA LYS A 56 7.96 -23.15 -10.78
C LYS A 56 8.42 -21.74 -11.11
N THR A 57 7.52 -20.93 -11.65
CA THR A 57 7.76 -19.50 -11.90
C THR A 57 7.43 -18.72 -10.63
N VAL A 58 8.41 -17.96 -10.13
CA VAL A 58 8.26 -17.08 -8.98
C VAL A 58 8.36 -15.64 -9.47
N ASN A 59 7.31 -14.85 -9.21
CA ASN A 59 7.32 -13.41 -9.43
C ASN A 59 7.58 -12.74 -8.08
N LEU A 60 8.79 -12.23 -7.89
CA LEU A 60 9.19 -11.52 -6.69
C LEU A 60 8.87 -10.04 -6.86
N ILE A 61 8.10 -9.49 -5.92
CA ILE A 61 7.96 -8.05 -5.74
C ILE A 61 8.73 -7.70 -4.46
N ASP A 62 9.88 -7.07 -4.63
CA ASP A 62 10.63 -6.50 -3.52
C ASP A 62 9.97 -5.17 -3.14
N THR A 63 9.69 -4.95 -1.86
CA THR A 63 8.93 -3.79 -1.39
C THR A 63 9.77 -2.94 -0.43
N PRO A 64 9.61 -1.60 -0.44
CA PRO A 64 10.26 -0.73 0.53
C PRO A 64 10.02 -1.16 1.97
N GLY A 65 11.10 -1.19 2.78
CA GLY A 65 11.01 -1.42 4.23
C GLY A 65 10.92 -0.13 5.05
N HIS A 66 11.01 1.03 4.40
CA HIS A 66 10.93 2.33 5.08
C HIS A 66 9.49 2.80 5.19
N GLN A 67 9.13 3.37 6.34
CA GLN A 67 7.76 3.72 6.69
C GLN A 67 7.12 4.74 5.74
N ASP A 68 7.91 5.70 5.24
CA ASP A 68 7.43 6.75 4.33
C ASP A 68 6.99 6.25 2.94
N PHE A 69 7.42 5.04 2.54
CA PHE A 69 7.00 4.40 1.30
C PHE A 69 5.94 3.31 1.53
N ARG A 70 5.23 3.36 2.66
CA ARG A 70 4.13 2.44 2.97
C ARG A 70 3.11 2.34 1.83
N PHE A 71 2.77 3.45 1.18
CA PHE A 71 1.83 3.44 0.06
C PHE A 71 2.30 2.55 -1.11
N GLU A 72 3.61 2.39 -1.33
CA GLU A 72 4.14 1.43 -2.31
C GLU A 72 3.87 -0.01 -1.86
N VAL A 73 4.05 -0.31 -0.57
CA VAL A 73 3.77 -1.63 0.03
C VAL A 73 2.29 -1.96 -0.08
N ASP A 74 1.42 -1.07 0.42
CA ASP A 74 -0.04 -1.27 0.43
C ASP A 74 -0.60 -1.42 -0.99
N ARG A 75 0.00 -0.76 -2.01
CA ARG A 75 -0.34 -0.96 -3.42
C ARG A 75 0.07 -2.33 -3.97
N CYS A 76 1.18 -2.90 -3.49
CA CYS A 76 1.68 -4.19 -3.97
C CYS A 76 0.92 -5.36 -3.35
N LEU A 77 0.48 -5.26 -2.08
CA LEU A 77 -0.15 -6.35 -1.34
C LEU A 77 -1.34 -7.00 -2.08
N PRO A 78 -2.29 -6.25 -2.69
CA PRO A 78 -3.37 -6.84 -3.47
C PRO A 78 -2.89 -7.73 -4.64
N VAL A 79 -1.71 -7.47 -5.17
CA VAL A 79 -1.13 -8.18 -6.32
C VAL A 79 -0.46 -9.48 -5.88
N LEU A 80 -0.25 -9.72 -4.59
CA LEU A 80 0.49 -10.89 -4.10
C LEU A 80 -0.42 -12.09 -3.84
N ASP A 81 0.13 -13.28 -4.12
CA ASP A 81 -0.48 -14.55 -3.76
C ASP A 81 0.04 -15.08 -2.42
N GLY A 82 1.29 -14.77 -2.10
CA GLY A 82 1.89 -15.05 -0.80
C GLY A 82 2.98 -14.03 -0.47
N ALA A 83 3.36 -13.96 0.80
CA ALA A 83 4.37 -13.04 1.30
C ALA A 83 5.44 -13.74 2.14
N VAL A 84 6.65 -13.21 2.11
CA VAL A 84 7.74 -13.61 3.00
C VAL A 84 8.07 -12.43 3.91
N CYS A 85 7.76 -12.55 5.19
CA CYS A 85 8.05 -11.53 6.19
C CYS A 85 9.47 -11.75 6.71
N ILE A 86 10.36 -10.79 6.45
CA ILE A 86 11.75 -10.84 6.91
C ILE A 86 11.85 -10.14 8.26
N ILE A 87 12.41 -10.82 9.26
CA ILE A 87 12.65 -10.27 10.60
C ILE A 87 14.15 -10.18 10.86
N ASP A 88 14.59 -9.07 11.42
CA ASP A 88 15.97 -8.90 11.90
C ASP A 88 16.10 -9.60 13.27
N SER A 89 16.86 -10.69 13.34
CA SER A 89 16.94 -11.49 14.57
C SER A 89 17.68 -10.80 15.72
N VAL A 90 18.32 -9.64 15.49
CA VAL A 90 18.92 -8.81 16.54
C VAL A 90 17.83 -7.95 17.21
N LYS A 91 17.03 -7.28 16.37
CA LYS A 91 16.00 -6.35 16.86
C LYS A 91 14.73 -7.06 17.28
N GLY A 92 14.34 -8.09 16.53
CA GLY A 92 13.05 -8.78 16.64
C GLY A 92 11.97 -8.12 15.78
N VAL A 93 10.70 -8.26 16.19
CA VAL A 93 9.56 -7.68 15.47
C VAL A 93 9.57 -6.16 15.66
N GLU A 94 9.51 -5.36 14.59
CA GLU A 94 9.45 -3.90 14.68
C GLU A 94 8.01 -3.40 14.48
N ALA A 95 7.71 -2.16 14.92
CA ALA A 95 6.39 -1.55 14.76
C ALA A 95 5.95 -1.39 13.29
N HIS A 96 6.92 -1.31 12.38
CA HIS A 96 6.63 -1.32 10.95
C HIS A 96 6.22 -2.72 10.48
N THR A 97 6.91 -3.77 10.96
CA THR A 97 6.59 -5.17 10.68
C THR A 97 5.16 -5.51 11.10
N GLU A 98 4.72 -5.08 12.29
CA GLU A 98 3.34 -5.27 12.76
C GLU A 98 2.30 -4.64 11.83
N ARG A 99 2.58 -3.43 11.34
CA ARG A 99 1.66 -2.72 10.45
C ARG A 99 1.57 -3.37 9.07
N VAL A 100 2.70 -3.75 8.48
CA VAL A 100 2.71 -4.50 7.21
C VAL A 100 2.03 -5.85 7.39
N TRP A 101 2.21 -6.48 8.56
CA TRP A 101 1.51 -7.71 8.92
C TRP A 101 -0.01 -7.49 9.06
N ALA A 102 -0.46 -6.38 9.63
CA ALA A 102 -1.88 -6.03 9.68
C ALA A 102 -2.45 -5.77 8.27
N SER A 103 -1.76 -5.01 7.42
CA SER A 103 -2.18 -4.79 6.02
C SER A 103 -2.31 -6.13 5.27
N ALA A 104 -1.34 -7.03 5.43
CA ALA A 104 -1.40 -8.33 4.78
C ALA A 104 -2.52 -9.24 5.34
N HIS A 105 -3.01 -8.97 6.57
CA HIS A 105 -4.15 -9.67 7.19
C HIS A 105 -5.47 -9.19 6.58
N GLU A 106 -5.61 -7.89 6.38
CA GLU A 106 -6.74 -7.29 5.67
C GLU A 106 -6.91 -7.89 4.26
N PHE A 107 -5.81 -8.09 3.54
CA PHE A 107 -5.83 -8.71 2.21
C PHE A 107 -5.82 -10.26 2.22
N ARG A 108 -5.89 -10.88 3.40
CA ARG A 108 -5.85 -12.34 3.60
C ARG A 108 -4.73 -13.00 2.82
N ILE A 109 -3.51 -12.48 2.89
CA ILE A 109 -2.36 -13.01 2.14
C ILE A 109 -1.70 -14.10 2.99
N PRO A 110 -1.53 -15.35 2.48
CA PRO A 110 -0.72 -16.39 3.11
C PRO A 110 0.75 -16.01 3.22
N ARG A 111 1.38 -16.29 4.35
CA ARG A 111 2.73 -15.76 4.64
C ARG A 111 3.58 -16.75 5.41
N ILE A 112 4.87 -16.62 5.22
CA ILE A 112 5.90 -17.30 6.02
C ILE A 112 6.85 -16.24 6.59
N VAL A 113 7.51 -16.57 7.69
CA VAL A 113 8.48 -15.68 8.35
C VAL A 113 9.89 -16.23 8.18
N TYR A 114 10.84 -15.35 7.87
CA TYR A 114 12.25 -15.65 7.79
C TYR A 114 13.04 -14.78 8.77
N CYS A 115 13.54 -15.40 9.84
CA CYS A 115 14.42 -14.76 10.82
C CYS A 115 15.84 -14.67 10.24
N ASN A 116 16.21 -13.48 9.79
CA ASN A 116 17.46 -13.18 9.10
C ASN A 116 18.51 -12.60 10.06
N LYS A 117 19.75 -12.49 9.59
CA LYS A 117 20.91 -11.90 10.32
C LYS A 117 21.29 -12.64 11.61
N LEU A 118 21.07 -13.95 11.66
CA LEU A 118 21.49 -14.79 12.79
C LEU A 118 23.02 -14.88 12.98
N ASP A 119 23.80 -14.41 12.00
CA ASP A 119 25.25 -14.30 12.08
C ASP A 119 25.75 -13.08 12.88
N ARG A 120 24.86 -12.16 13.27
CA ARG A 120 25.23 -10.95 14.00
C ARG A 120 25.27 -11.16 15.51
N GLU A 121 26.13 -10.41 16.18
CA GLU A 121 26.15 -10.36 17.64
C GLU A 121 24.81 -9.88 18.21
N GLY A 122 24.33 -10.55 19.25
CA GLY A 122 23.03 -10.25 19.86
C GLY A 122 21.83 -10.80 19.09
N ALA A 123 22.03 -11.51 17.97
CA ALA A 123 20.96 -12.20 17.29
C ALA A 123 20.42 -13.36 18.16
N SER A 124 19.09 -13.44 18.27
CA SER A 124 18.41 -14.49 19.02
C SER A 124 17.22 -15.01 18.22
N PHE A 125 17.28 -16.28 17.83
CA PHE A 125 16.17 -16.92 17.16
C PHE A 125 15.04 -17.16 18.15
N ARG A 126 15.37 -17.55 19.39
CA ARG A 126 14.39 -17.78 20.46
C ARG A 126 13.54 -16.54 20.72
N LYS A 127 14.19 -15.39 20.93
CA LYS A 127 13.50 -14.10 21.14
C LYS A 127 12.59 -13.76 19.96
N SER A 128 13.08 -13.94 18.74
CA SER A 128 12.31 -13.64 17.52
C SER A 128 11.04 -14.50 17.42
N VAL A 129 11.12 -15.80 17.74
CA VAL A 129 9.96 -16.71 17.75
C VAL A 129 8.91 -16.30 18.79
N LEU A 130 9.34 -15.94 19.99
CA LEU A 130 8.42 -15.49 21.06
C LEU A 130 7.76 -14.15 20.72
N GLU A 131 8.51 -13.23 20.10
CA GLU A 131 7.97 -11.96 19.63
C GLU A 131 6.99 -12.12 18.46
N ILE A 132 7.23 -13.08 17.55
CA ILE A 132 6.27 -13.43 16.49
C ILE A 132 4.92 -13.81 17.13
N GLY A 133 4.92 -14.71 18.12
CA GLY A 133 3.70 -15.14 18.78
C GLY A 133 2.96 -14.02 19.52
N SER A 134 3.70 -13.26 20.33
CA SER A 134 3.11 -12.21 21.17
C SER A 134 2.67 -10.97 20.39
N ARG A 135 3.44 -10.55 19.37
CA ARG A 135 3.22 -9.27 18.65
C ARG A 135 2.45 -9.43 17.35
N LEU A 136 2.72 -10.49 16.60
CA LEU A 136 2.00 -10.76 15.33
C LEU A 136 0.69 -11.51 15.54
N LYS A 137 0.39 -11.92 16.78
CA LYS A 137 -0.87 -12.56 17.22
C LYS A 137 -1.22 -13.82 16.42
N GLY A 138 -0.21 -14.63 16.08
CA GLY A 138 -0.38 -15.92 15.41
C GLY A 138 0.58 -16.96 15.96
N TRP A 139 0.20 -18.24 15.87
CA TRP A 139 0.96 -19.35 16.41
C TRP A 139 2.21 -19.63 15.56
N PRO A 140 3.44 -19.47 16.10
CA PRO A 140 4.65 -19.72 15.34
C PRO A 140 4.89 -21.23 15.21
N LEU A 141 4.93 -21.71 13.97
CA LEU A 141 5.28 -23.08 13.59
C LEU A 141 6.76 -23.11 13.20
N VAL A 142 7.63 -23.54 14.11
CA VAL A 142 9.08 -23.61 13.88
C VAL A 142 9.39 -24.75 12.90
N CYS A 143 9.64 -24.40 11.64
CA CYS A 143 9.98 -25.38 10.59
C CYS A 143 11.49 -25.67 10.52
N GLN A 144 12.31 -24.73 10.97
CA GLN A 144 13.76 -24.84 10.97
C GLN A 144 14.38 -24.41 12.29
N ILE A 145 15.46 -25.09 12.68
CA ILE A 145 16.30 -24.70 13.81
C ILE A 145 17.64 -24.16 13.29
N PRO A 146 18.17 -23.06 13.87
CA PRO A 146 19.53 -22.62 13.60
C PRO A 146 20.57 -23.65 14.09
N TRP A 147 21.51 -24.00 13.22
CA TRP A 147 22.63 -24.87 13.57
C TRP A 147 23.76 -24.04 14.17
N TRP A 148 23.94 -24.18 15.48
CA TRP A 148 25.03 -23.58 16.23
C TRP A 148 26.15 -24.59 16.49
N GLU A 149 27.40 -24.22 16.18
CA GLU A 149 28.59 -24.92 16.66
C GLU A 149 29.28 -24.01 17.69
N LYS A 150 29.15 -24.37 18.97
CA LYS A 150 29.52 -23.51 20.11
C LYS A 150 28.72 -22.20 20.08
N ASN A 151 29.32 -21.14 19.56
CA ASN A 151 28.76 -19.80 19.46
C ASN A 151 28.62 -19.35 17.99
N GLU A 152 29.17 -20.09 17.03
CA GLU A 152 29.09 -19.68 15.63
C GLU A 152 27.86 -20.26 14.94
N PHE A 153 27.15 -19.40 14.22
CA PHE A 153 26.07 -19.81 13.33
C PHE A 153 26.65 -20.43 12.06
N VAL A 154 26.49 -21.75 11.90
CA VAL A 154 27.10 -22.51 10.79
C VAL A 154 26.10 -22.99 9.76
N GLY A 155 24.79 -22.86 10.01
CA GLY A 155 23.79 -23.39 9.09
C GLY A 155 22.39 -23.49 9.68
N VAL A 156 21.53 -24.27 9.01
CA VAL A 156 20.13 -24.47 9.40
C VAL A 156 19.75 -25.94 9.27
N ILE A 157 18.87 -26.41 10.15
CA ILE A 157 18.34 -27.78 10.15
C ILE A 157 16.85 -27.71 9.84
N ASP A 158 16.43 -28.38 8.77
CA ASP A 158 15.03 -28.60 8.44
C ASP A 158 14.49 -29.78 9.25
N ILE A 159 13.51 -29.49 10.11
CA ILE A 159 12.90 -30.46 11.02
C ILE A 159 11.86 -31.34 10.30
N ILE A 160 11.34 -30.87 9.16
CA ILE A 160 10.27 -31.55 8.41
C ILE A 160 10.84 -32.74 7.63
N ASP A 161 11.93 -32.53 6.89
CA ASP A 161 12.59 -33.60 6.13
C ASP A 161 13.78 -34.22 6.87
N PHE A 162 14.17 -33.68 8.04
CA PHE A 162 15.42 -34.03 8.73
C PHE A 162 16.67 -33.81 7.87
N VAL A 163 16.75 -32.65 7.22
CA VAL A 163 17.87 -32.29 6.36
C VAL A 163 18.67 -31.17 7.00
N GLY A 164 19.98 -31.36 7.13
CA GLY A 164 20.88 -30.35 7.67
C GLY A 164 21.64 -29.63 6.57
N TYR A 165 21.56 -28.30 6.56
CA TYR A 165 22.33 -27.44 5.66
C TYR A 165 23.44 -26.76 6.45
N ARG A 166 24.67 -27.25 6.30
CA ARG A 166 25.85 -26.64 6.93
C ARG A 166 26.63 -25.85 5.89
N HIS A 167 26.94 -24.61 6.18
CA HIS A 167 27.77 -23.77 5.34
C HIS A 167 29.22 -23.79 5.84
N ASN A 168 30.14 -24.11 4.94
CA ASN A 168 31.58 -23.91 5.14
C ASN A 168 32.07 -22.82 4.17
N ASP A 169 33.25 -22.24 4.40
CA ASP A 169 33.84 -21.06 3.70
C ASP A 169 33.73 -20.99 2.16
N LYS A 170 33.37 -22.07 1.46
CA LYS A 170 33.21 -22.10 0.00
C LYS A 170 31.91 -22.75 -0.52
N LYS A 171 31.20 -23.56 0.29
CA LYS A 171 30.02 -24.32 -0.16
C LYS A 171 29.08 -24.68 0.99
N THR A 172 27.78 -24.74 0.67
CA THR A 172 26.76 -25.37 1.52
C THR A 172 26.81 -26.89 1.31
N LEU A 173 27.01 -27.64 2.39
CA LEU A 173 26.93 -29.09 2.46
C LEU A 173 25.53 -29.48 2.95
N LYS A 174 24.88 -30.39 2.22
CA LYS A 174 23.58 -30.96 2.57
C LYS A 174 23.79 -32.33 3.21
N TYR A 175 23.22 -32.55 4.38
CA TYR A 175 23.21 -33.82 5.10
C TYR A 175 21.79 -34.38 5.13
N GLU A 176 21.63 -35.62 4.68
CA GLU A 176 20.35 -36.36 4.77
C GLU A 176 20.13 -36.91 6.19
N LYS A 177 18.94 -37.47 6.48
CA LYS A 177 18.50 -37.85 7.85
C LYS A 177 19.52 -38.67 8.64
N GLU A 178 20.08 -39.73 8.06
CA GLU A 178 21.00 -40.66 8.74
C GLU A 178 22.36 -39.99 9.03
N GLU A 179 22.94 -39.34 8.02
CA GLU A 179 24.22 -38.63 8.12
C GLU A 179 24.12 -37.44 9.10
N LEU A 180 22.99 -36.73 9.07
CA LEU A 180 22.73 -35.62 9.97
C LEU A 180 22.72 -36.07 11.43
N MET A 181 22.02 -37.17 11.71
CA MET A 181 21.92 -37.71 13.07
C MET A 181 23.29 -38.19 13.60
N GLU A 182 24.10 -38.85 12.76
CA GLU A 182 25.46 -39.27 13.14
C GLU A 182 26.38 -38.07 13.40
N LYS A 183 26.28 -37.04 12.55
CA LYS A 183 27.08 -35.83 12.68
C LYS A 183 26.67 -34.98 13.88
N LEU A 184 25.38 -34.88 14.17
CA LEU A 184 24.90 -34.21 15.37
C LEU A 184 25.24 -35.01 16.62
N ALA A 185 25.14 -36.34 16.60
CA ALA A 185 25.53 -37.18 17.74
C ALA A 185 27.03 -37.03 18.08
N SER A 186 27.89 -36.84 17.09
CA SER A 186 29.33 -36.61 17.29
C SER A 186 29.69 -35.17 17.66
N SER A 187 28.99 -34.17 17.09
CA SER A 187 29.30 -32.75 17.32
C SER A 187 28.58 -32.18 18.55
N ASN A 188 27.28 -32.45 18.70
CA ASN A 188 26.43 -31.89 19.74
C ASN A 188 25.18 -32.76 19.99
N ALA A 189 25.26 -33.66 20.97
CA ALA A 189 24.18 -34.59 21.30
C ALA A 189 22.89 -33.90 21.78
N ASP A 190 22.98 -32.66 22.30
CA ASP A 190 21.81 -31.92 22.78
C ASP A 190 20.95 -31.40 21.62
N LEU A 191 21.56 -31.02 20.48
CA LEU A 191 20.82 -30.64 19.27
C LEU A 191 19.97 -31.79 18.70
N VAL A 192 20.38 -33.05 18.88
CA VAL A 192 19.58 -34.21 18.44
C VAL A 192 18.27 -34.31 19.22
N LYS A 193 18.31 -34.07 20.54
CA LYS A 193 17.12 -34.03 21.38
C LYS A 193 16.23 -32.87 20.99
N GLU A 194 16.84 -31.71 20.75
CA GLU A 194 16.13 -30.49 20.35
C GLU A 194 15.38 -30.66 19.03
N VAL A 195 16.02 -31.24 18.00
CA VAL A 195 15.36 -31.48 16.70
C VAL A 195 14.14 -32.40 16.85
N ARG A 196 14.22 -33.43 17.71
CA ARG A 196 13.08 -34.32 17.99
C ARG A 196 11.96 -33.60 18.73
N ALA A 197 12.30 -32.82 19.76
CA ALA A 197 11.34 -32.01 20.52
C ALA A 197 10.63 -30.99 19.62
N ALA A 198 11.39 -30.32 18.75
CA ALA A 198 10.85 -29.35 17.80
C ALA A 198 9.87 -29.97 16.81
N ARG A 199 10.16 -31.18 16.31
CA ARG A 199 9.25 -31.88 15.42
C ARG A 199 7.95 -32.24 16.13
N GLN A 200 8.06 -32.71 17.38
CA GLN A 200 6.89 -33.03 18.19
C GLN A 200 6.01 -31.79 18.40
N HIS A 201 6.59 -30.67 18.82
CA HIS A 201 5.86 -29.42 19.00
C HIS A 201 5.29 -28.84 17.70
N LEU A 202 5.99 -29.03 16.57
CA LEU A 202 5.46 -28.65 15.26
C LEU A 202 4.22 -29.48 14.90
N VAL A 203 4.23 -30.79 15.16
CA VAL A 203 3.09 -31.68 14.93
C VAL A 203 1.94 -31.35 15.88
N GLU A 204 2.21 -31.12 17.16
CA GLU A 204 1.22 -30.68 18.17
C GLU A 204 0.55 -29.38 17.74
N GLY A 205 1.35 -28.37 17.35
CA GLY A 205 0.81 -27.10 16.87
C GLY A 205 0.01 -27.22 15.57
N LEU A 206 0.40 -28.14 14.66
CA LEU A 206 -0.35 -28.39 13.42
C LEU A 206 -1.66 -29.15 13.64
N ALA A 207 -1.75 -29.98 14.69
CA ALA A 207 -2.96 -30.73 15.00
C ALA A 207 -4.15 -29.82 15.32
N GLU A 208 -3.92 -28.60 15.80
CA GLU A 208 -5.00 -27.61 16.02
C GLU A 208 -5.58 -27.04 14.71
N PHE A 209 -4.82 -27.10 13.61
CA PHE A 209 -5.20 -26.49 12.33
C PHE A 209 -5.59 -27.50 11.25
N ASP A 210 -5.20 -28.76 11.38
CA ASP A 210 -5.38 -29.78 10.34
C ASP A 210 -5.86 -31.13 10.92
N ASP A 211 -7.07 -31.52 10.54
CA ASP A 211 -7.72 -32.75 11.03
C ASP A 211 -6.90 -34.01 10.72
N ALA A 212 -6.22 -34.08 9.57
CA ALA A 212 -5.44 -35.26 9.20
C ALA A 212 -4.19 -35.42 10.07
N VAL A 213 -3.58 -34.32 10.51
CA VAL A 213 -2.47 -34.35 11.48
C VAL A 213 -3.01 -34.67 12.87
N MET A 214 -4.17 -34.13 13.25
CA MET A 214 -4.82 -34.43 14.52
C MET A 214 -5.14 -35.92 14.69
N GLU A 215 -5.72 -36.54 13.66
CA GLU A 215 -6.00 -37.98 13.66
C GLU A 215 -4.73 -38.82 13.81
N GLY A 216 -3.67 -38.50 13.07
CA GLY A 216 -2.38 -39.18 13.17
C GLY A 216 -1.73 -39.01 14.55
N PHE A 217 -1.85 -37.83 15.14
CA PHE A 217 -1.34 -37.54 16.48
C PHE A 217 -2.11 -38.31 17.57
N LEU A 218 -3.44 -38.38 17.48
CA LEU A 218 -4.28 -39.15 18.42
C LEU A 218 -4.08 -40.67 18.30
N ALA A 219 -3.68 -41.15 17.12
CA ALA A 219 -3.36 -42.55 16.89
C ALA A 219 -1.98 -42.97 17.43
N ASP A 220 -1.24 -42.06 18.08
CA ASP A 220 0.15 -42.23 18.51
C ASP A 220 1.07 -42.71 17.36
N GLU A 221 0.78 -42.31 16.11
CA GLU A 221 1.68 -42.58 14.98
C GLU A 221 2.98 -41.79 15.18
N THR A 222 4.02 -42.48 15.69
CA THR A 222 5.31 -41.85 16.06
C THR A 222 6.06 -41.16 14.92
N ASP A 223 5.69 -41.36 13.65
CA ASP A 223 6.34 -40.70 12.51
C ASP A 223 5.32 -40.35 11.40
N ILE A 224 4.63 -39.22 11.56
CA ILE A 224 3.79 -38.66 10.51
C ILE A 224 4.66 -38.35 9.27
N PRO A 225 4.28 -38.79 8.06
CA PRO A 225 5.07 -38.55 6.85
C PRO A 225 5.30 -37.05 6.59
N SER A 226 6.52 -36.69 6.19
CA SER A 226 6.90 -35.30 5.88
C SER A 226 6.02 -34.66 4.80
N SER A 227 5.50 -35.46 3.84
CA SER A 227 4.57 -34.98 2.81
C SER A 227 3.21 -34.57 3.38
N THR A 228 2.73 -35.24 4.43
CA THR A 228 1.50 -34.90 5.13
C THR A 228 1.68 -33.60 5.91
N ILE A 229 2.80 -33.46 6.64
CA ILE A 229 3.15 -32.22 7.37
C ILE A 229 3.22 -31.03 6.40
N LYS A 230 3.89 -31.19 5.25
CA LYS A 230 4.00 -30.11 4.25
C LYS A 230 2.64 -29.68 3.71
N ARG A 231 1.74 -30.63 3.45
CA ARG A 231 0.37 -30.35 3.01
C ARG A 231 -0.46 -29.68 4.10
N ALA A 232 -0.31 -30.10 5.35
CA ALA A 232 -0.98 -29.50 6.49
C ALA A 232 -0.55 -28.04 6.68
N ILE A 233 0.76 -27.74 6.65
CA ILE A 233 1.28 -26.37 6.70
C ILE A 233 0.68 -25.52 5.56
N ARG A 234 0.66 -26.05 4.33
CA ARG A 234 0.07 -25.35 3.17
C ARG A 234 -1.41 -25.03 3.40
N ARG A 235 -2.20 -25.97 3.93
CA ARG A 235 -3.63 -25.77 4.23
C ARG A 235 -3.84 -24.77 5.36
N ALA A 236 -3.04 -24.86 6.43
CA ALA A 236 -3.12 -23.99 7.59
C ALA A 236 -2.90 -22.51 7.21
N ILE A 237 -1.98 -22.22 6.28
CA ILE A 237 -1.72 -20.83 5.85
C ILE A 237 -2.61 -20.37 4.68
N GLN A 238 -3.35 -21.27 4.02
CA GLN A 238 -4.07 -20.96 2.78
C GLN A 238 -5.16 -19.88 2.95
N SER A 239 -5.79 -19.83 4.13
CA SER A 239 -6.80 -18.82 4.46
C SER A 239 -6.23 -17.40 4.50
N GLY A 240 -4.93 -17.25 4.78
CA GLY A 240 -4.25 -15.97 4.92
C GLY A 240 -4.64 -15.16 6.16
N ASP A 241 -5.33 -15.77 7.12
CA ASP A 241 -5.71 -15.17 8.40
C ASP A 241 -4.51 -14.93 9.34
N GLY A 242 -3.38 -15.61 9.08
CA GLY A 242 -2.17 -15.47 9.89
C GLY A 242 -2.24 -16.16 11.25
N ARG A 243 -3.21 -17.07 11.48
CA ARG A 243 -3.30 -17.83 12.73
C ARG A 243 -2.16 -18.83 12.92
N ALA A 244 -1.67 -19.41 11.83
CA ALA A 244 -0.49 -20.27 11.80
C ALA A 244 0.64 -19.55 11.04
N ILE A 245 1.83 -19.49 11.62
CA ILE A 245 2.98 -18.73 11.09
C ILE A 245 4.18 -19.65 10.94
N PRO A 246 4.46 -20.21 9.75
CA PRO A 246 5.67 -20.98 9.49
C PRO A 246 6.92 -20.11 9.62
N VAL A 247 7.85 -20.51 10.50
CA VAL A 247 9.08 -19.77 10.81
C VAL A 247 10.30 -20.51 10.30
N PHE A 248 11.12 -19.79 9.53
CA PHE A 248 12.38 -20.22 8.95
C PHE A 248 13.53 -19.39 9.51
N ALA A 249 14.75 -19.95 9.49
CA ALA A 249 15.95 -19.33 10.04
C ALA A 249 16.99 -19.11 8.95
N GLY A 250 17.85 -18.10 9.09
CA GLY A 250 19.06 -18.00 8.27
C GLY A 250 19.85 -16.70 8.40
N SER A 251 20.85 -16.60 7.53
CA SER A 251 21.62 -15.38 7.29
C SER A 251 21.82 -15.21 5.79
N SER A 252 21.10 -14.26 5.21
CA SER A 252 21.20 -13.96 3.78
C SER A 252 22.57 -13.38 3.40
N PHE A 253 23.21 -12.63 4.31
CA PHE A 253 24.54 -12.04 4.10
C PHE A 253 25.61 -13.13 3.98
N ARG A 254 25.57 -14.15 4.84
CA ARG A 254 26.48 -15.31 4.78
C ARG A 254 25.98 -16.45 3.90
N HIS A 255 24.96 -16.24 3.07
CA HIS A 255 24.48 -17.27 2.13
C HIS A 255 23.91 -18.54 2.81
N MET A 256 23.41 -18.43 4.04
CA MET A 256 22.88 -19.54 4.84
C MET A 256 21.35 -19.49 4.94
N GLY A 257 20.68 -20.59 4.61
CA GLY A 257 19.21 -20.72 4.73
C GLY A 257 18.39 -20.10 3.58
N VAL A 258 19.03 -19.46 2.59
CA VAL A 258 18.32 -18.87 1.43
C VAL A 258 17.74 -19.93 0.50
N GLU A 259 18.48 -21.01 0.19
CA GLU A 259 17.97 -22.09 -0.66
C GLU A 259 16.80 -22.84 -0.01
N PRO A 260 16.89 -23.26 1.28
CA PRO A 260 15.73 -23.84 1.98
C PRO A 260 14.52 -22.90 2.05
N LEU A 261 14.73 -21.60 2.18
CA LEU A 261 13.64 -20.61 2.11
C LEU A 261 12.98 -20.61 0.72
N MET A 262 13.75 -20.71 -0.36
CA MET A 262 13.18 -20.79 -1.72
C MET A 262 12.41 -22.09 -1.94
N ASP A 263 12.86 -23.21 -1.37
CA ASP A 263 12.12 -24.47 -1.37
C ASP A 263 10.81 -24.37 -0.57
N ALA A 264 10.84 -23.67 0.57
CA ALA A 264 9.66 -23.37 1.38
C ALA A 264 8.65 -22.48 0.63
N ILE A 265 9.11 -21.44 -0.08
CA ILE A 265 8.27 -20.59 -0.95
C ILE A 265 7.56 -21.46 -2.00
N ALA A 266 8.30 -22.34 -2.68
CA ALA A 266 7.74 -23.20 -3.71
C ALA A 266 6.76 -24.25 -3.14
N SER A 267 6.94 -24.68 -1.89
CA SER A 267 6.13 -25.75 -1.29
C SER A 267 4.90 -25.24 -0.56
N TYR A 268 5.03 -24.19 0.24
CA TYR A 268 3.98 -23.72 1.15
C TYR A 268 3.15 -22.59 0.58
N LEU A 269 3.74 -21.62 -0.12
CA LEU A 269 2.97 -20.48 -0.63
C LEU A 269 2.02 -20.91 -1.76
N PRO A 270 0.82 -20.30 -1.84
CA PRO A 270 -0.22 -20.72 -2.76
C PRO A 270 0.13 -20.39 -4.21
N SER A 271 -0.41 -21.16 -5.15
CA SER A 271 -0.49 -20.74 -6.55
C SER A 271 -1.67 -19.79 -6.75
N PRO A 272 -1.69 -18.99 -7.85
CA PRO A 272 -2.81 -18.11 -8.15
C PRO A 272 -4.18 -18.80 -8.21
N SER A 273 -4.21 -20.10 -8.54
CA SER A 273 -5.42 -20.96 -8.55
C SER A 273 -5.98 -21.27 -7.16
N ASP A 274 -5.13 -21.24 -6.14
CA ASP A 274 -5.48 -21.66 -4.78
C ASP A 274 -5.99 -20.48 -3.94
N ARG A 275 -5.98 -19.28 -4.53
CA ARG A 275 -6.44 -18.04 -3.94
C ARG A 275 -7.95 -17.85 -4.18
N PRO A 276 -8.66 -17.21 -3.26
CA PRO A 276 -10.06 -16.87 -3.47
C PRO A 276 -10.21 -15.90 -4.65
N ASP A 277 -11.38 -15.96 -5.29
CA ASP A 277 -11.76 -15.03 -6.35
C ASP A 277 -11.62 -13.57 -5.89
N VAL A 278 -11.10 -12.72 -6.78
CA VAL A 278 -10.85 -11.31 -6.47
C VAL A 278 -12.15 -10.54 -6.36
N SER A 279 -12.24 -9.67 -5.35
CA SER A 279 -13.32 -8.70 -5.20
C SER A 279 -13.20 -7.58 -6.24
N VAL A 280 -14.27 -7.35 -6.99
CA VAL A 280 -14.40 -6.27 -7.97
C VAL A 280 -15.50 -5.31 -7.55
N ARG A 281 -15.28 -4.02 -7.80
CA ARG A 281 -16.29 -2.99 -7.65
C ARG A 281 -16.93 -2.73 -9.00
N ILE A 282 -18.26 -2.83 -9.08
CA ILE A 282 -19.04 -2.54 -10.28
C ILE A 282 -20.11 -1.53 -9.90
N SER A 283 -20.08 -0.35 -10.52
CA SER A 283 -21.05 0.73 -10.27
C SER A 283 -21.25 1.05 -8.78
N GLY A 284 -20.18 0.97 -7.98
CA GLY A 284 -20.20 1.28 -6.55
C GLY A 284 -20.34 0.08 -5.61
N ALA A 285 -20.87 -1.05 -6.08
CA ALA A 285 -21.11 -2.26 -5.27
C ALA A 285 -19.98 -3.29 -5.41
N ASN A 286 -19.70 -4.03 -4.32
CA ASN A 286 -18.68 -5.07 -4.29
C ASN A 286 -19.25 -6.43 -4.70
N HIS A 287 -18.59 -7.08 -5.65
CA HIS A 287 -18.94 -8.41 -6.16
C HIS A 287 -17.69 -9.28 -6.25
N LEU A 288 -17.84 -10.60 -6.23
CA LEU A 288 -16.74 -11.50 -6.59
C LEU A 288 -16.62 -11.56 -8.11
N LEU A 289 -15.40 -11.57 -8.65
CA LEU A 289 -15.16 -11.54 -10.10
C LEU A 289 -15.91 -12.67 -10.82
N GLY A 290 -15.85 -13.91 -10.33
CA GLY A 290 -16.60 -15.03 -10.91
C GLY A 290 -18.12 -14.77 -10.91
N SER A 291 -18.67 -14.28 -9.81
CA SER A 291 -20.09 -13.93 -9.72
C SER A 291 -20.50 -12.79 -10.64
N ALA A 292 -19.65 -11.78 -10.83
CA ALA A 292 -19.90 -10.65 -11.72
C ALA A 292 -19.93 -11.09 -13.19
N LEU A 293 -19.01 -11.99 -13.56
CA LEU A 293 -18.95 -12.57 -14.90
C LEU A 293 -20.14 -13.50 -15.17
N HIS A 294 -20.57 -14.28 -14.18
CA HIS A 294 -21.67 -15.23 -14.32
C HIS A 294 -23.07 -14.63 -14.10
N SER A 295 -23.22 -13.58 -13.29
CA SER A 295 -24.51 -12.87 -13.12
C SER A 295 -24.93 -12.16 -14.40
N GLY A 296 -23.96 -11.82 -15.26
CA GLY A 296 -24.21 -11.37 -16.63
C GLY A 296 -24.69 -12.47 -17.59
N SER A 297 -24.63 -13.76 -17.23
CA SER A 297 -24.83 -14.89 -18.16
C SER A 297 -26.25 -15.07 -18.71
N LYS A 298 -27.26 -14.39 -18.15
CA LYS A 298 -28.58 -14.29 -18.79
C LYS A 298 -28.60 -13.34 -20.00
N GLN A 299 -27.54 -12.54 -20.20
CA GLN A 299 -27.32 -11.71 -21.39
C GLN A 299 -25.98 -12.10 -22.04
N ALA A 300 -25.96 -12.18 -23.38
CA ALA A 300 -24.88 -12.77 -24.18
C ALA A 300 -23.46 -12.12 -24.07
N GLY A 301 -23.24 -11.16 -23.15
CA GLY A 301 -22.00 -10.37 -23.04
C GLY A 301 -20.84 -11.04 -22.29
N ALA A 302 -21.09 -11.99 -21.38
CA ALA A 302 -20.04 -12.66 -20.61
C ALA A 302 -19.11 -13.54 -21.48
N LYS A 303 -19.59 -14.04 -22.62
CA LYS A 303 -18.81 -14.83 -23.58
C LYS A 303 -17.84 -14.00 -24.44
N GLN A 304 -17.78 -12.68 -24.24
CA GLN A 304 -17.03 -11.77 -25.10
C GLN A 304 -15.75 -11.20 -24.46
N ILE A 305 -15.47 -11.53 -23.20
CA ILE A 305 -14.28 -11.04 -22.49
C ILE A 305 -13.13 -12.01 -22.72
N ALA A 306 -12.03 -11.51 -23.28
CA ALA A 306 -10.82 -12.29 -23.53
C ALA A 306 -9.88 -12.28 -22.33
N SER A 307 -9.75 -11.14 -21.65
CA SER A 307 -8.98 -11.04 -20.41
C SER A 307 -9.36 -9.83 -19.56
N ILE A 308 -9.07 -9.93 -18.26
CA ILE A 308 -9.14 -8.84 -17.30
C ILE A 308 -7.81 -8.79 -16.54
N ALA A 309 -7.16 -7.63 -16.57
CA ALA A 309 -5.88 -7.41 -15.93
C ALA A 309 -5.89 -6.11 -15.11
N SER A 310 -5.06 -6.05 -14.06
CA SER A 310 -4.86 -4.83 -13.28
C SER A 310 -3.44 -4.32 -13.48
N VAL A 311 -3.30 -3.03 -13.75
CA VAL A 311 -2.02 -2.33 -13.73
C VAL A 311 -1.68 -2.04 -12.29
N PHE A 312 -0.55 -2.54 -11.80
CA PHE A 312 -0.14 -2.32 -10.40
C PHE A 312 1.14 -1.51 -10.26
N LYS A 313 1.88 -1.34 -11.34
CA LYS A 313 3.06 -0.49 -11.36
C LYS A 313 3.30 0.06 -12.75
N VAL A 314 3.55 1.36 -12.84
CA VAL A 314 4.07 2.00 -14.05
C VAL A 314 5.52 2.38 -13.79
N PHE A 315 6.38 2.16 -14.77
CA PHE A 315 7.81 2.44 -14.66
C PHE A 315 8.37 2.95 -15.99
N GLU A 316 9.29 3.89 -15.93
CA GLU A 316 10.02 4.37 -17.10
C GLU A 316 11.35 3.60 -17.24
N HIS A 317 11.40 2.66 -18.18
CA HIS A 317 12.58 1.86 -18.45
C HIS A 317 13.53 2.60 -19.42
N PRO A 318 14.85 2.67 -19.15
CA PRO A 318 15.79 3.46 -19.96
C PRO A 318 15.82 3.12 -21.46
N ARG A 319 15.56 1.86 -21.82
CA ARG A 319 15.57 1.38 -23.22
C ARG A 319 14.19 1.24 -23.87
N GLU A 320 13.18 0.90 -23.07
CA GLU A 320 11.85 0.52 -23.59
C GLU A 320 10.84 1.68 -23.50
N GLY A 321 11.20 2.74 -22.76
CA GLY A 321 10.30 3.83 -22.40
C GLY A 321 9.36 3.42 -21.28
N ILE A 322 8.16 4.00 -21.26
CA ILE A 322 7.17 3.73 -20.22
C ILE A 322 6.56 2.34 -20.43
N ILE A 323 6.68 1.52 -19.39
CA ILE A 323 6.12 0.19 -19.27
C ILE A 323 5.12 0.15 -18.11
N SER A 324 4.07 -0.64 -18.25
CA SER A 324 3.04 -0.82 -17.23
C SER A 324 2.97 -2.29 -16.85
N PHE A 325 3.39 -2.61 -15.63
CA PHE A 325 3.26 -3.95 -15.06
C PHE A 325 1.80 -4.27 -14.79
N VAL A 326 1.38 -5.42 -15.30
CA VAL A 326 0.03 -5.95 -15.20
C VAL A 326 0.03 -7.33 -14.59
N ARG A 327 -1.01 -7.60 -13.79
CA ARG A 327 -1.38 -8.94 -13.33
C ARG A 327 -2.69 -9.35 -13.99
N VAL A 328 -2.72 -10.52 -14.63
CA VAL A 328 -3.93 -11.06 -15.26
C VAL A 328 -4.74 -11.84 -14.22
N TYR A 329 -6.02 -11.52 -14.08
CA TYR A 329 -6.92 -12.19 -13.13
C TYR A 329 -7.96 -13.09 -13.81
N HIS A 330 -8.27 -12.83 -15.08
CA HIS A 330 -9.18 -13.66 -15.86
C HIS A 330 -8.74 -13.71 -17.31
N GLY A 331 -8.90 -14.88 -17.95
CA GLY A 331 -8.61 -15.09 -19.37
C GLY A 331 -7.13 -15.00 -19.74
N THR A 332 -6.87 -14.70 -21.02
CA THR A 332 -5.52 -14.62 -21.59
C THR A 332 -5.34 -13.29 -22.32
N LEU A 333 -4.28 -12.55 -21.98
CA LEU A 333 -3.92 -11.28 -22.60
C LEU A 333 -2.92 -11.54 -23.72
N THR A 334 -3.28 -11.23 -24.96
CA THR A 334 -2.41 -11.42 -26.13
C THR A 334 -1.66 -10.13 -26.51
N ARG A 335 -0.51 -10.28 -27.17
CA ARG A 335 0.52 -9.24 -27.39
C ARG A 335 0.01 -7.85 -27.83
N THR A 336 -0.99 -7.79 -28.69
CA THR A 336 -1.48 -6.55 -29.33
C THR A 336 -2.98 -6.35 -29.18
N ALA A 337 -3.61 -7.02 -28.22
CA ALA A 337 -5.04 -6.93 -28.04
C ALA A 337 -5.45 -5.53 -27.57
N ALA A 338 -6.47 -4.94 -28.21
CA ALA A 338 -7.03 -3.67 -27.76
C ALA A 338 -7.63 -3.83 -26.36
N THR A 339 -7.13 -3.01 -25.43
CA THR A 339 -7.54 -3.00 -24.03
C THR A 339 -8.40 -1.77 -23.75
N PHE A 340 -9.47 -1.94 -22.97
CA PHE A 340 -10.29 -0.84 -22.48
C PHE A 340 -9.91 -0.55 -21.03
N ASN A 341 -9.44 0.67 -20.78
CA ASN A 341 -9.19 1.18 -19.44
C ASN A 341 -10.51 1.64 -18.82
N THR A 342 -10.92 0.96 -17.75
CA THR A 342 -12.20 1.17 -17.05
C THR A 342 -12.23 2.46 -16.23
N HIS A 343 -11.10 2.88 -15.65
CA HIS A 343 -11.02 4.09 -14.85
C HIS A 343 -11.20 5.35 -15.70
N MET A 344 -10.54 5.39 -16.85
CA MET A 344 -10.61 6.54 -17.75
C MET A 344 -11.68 6.42 -18.83
N ALA A 345 -12.29 5.24 -18.98
CA ALA A 345 -13.19 4.89 -20.07
C ALA A 345 -12.58 5.10 -21.48
N ILE A 346 -11.29 4.78 -21.65
CA ILE A 346 -10.52 4.98 -22.88
C ILE A 346 -10.02 3.64 -23.44
N ASN A 347 -10.03 3.49 -24.76
CA ASN A 347 -9.38 2.38 -25.44
C ASN A 347 -7.88 2.65 -25.58
N GLU A 348 -7.05 1.70 -25.15
CA GLU A 348 -5.61 1.71 -25.29
C GLU A 348 -5.14 0.44 -26.03
N SER A 349 -4.21 0.61 -26.95
CA SER A 349 -3.64 -0.51 -27.71
C SER A 349 -2.18 -0.71 -27.30
N PRO A 350 -1.84 -1.79 -26.59
CA PRO A 350 -0.46 -2.12 -26.26
C PRO A 350 0.33 -2.46 -27.53
N MET A 351 1.60 -2.10 -27.55
CA MET A 351 2.53 -2.39 -28.65
C MET A 351 3.17 -3.78 -28.50
N GLY A 352 3.24 -4.30 -27.27
CA GLY A 352 3.81 -5.60 -26.98
C GLY A 352 3.81 -5.92 -25.49
N ILE A 353 4.08 -7.18 -25.18
CA ILE A 353 4.21 -7.71 -23.82
C ILE A 353 5.67 -8.08 -23.57
N LEU A 354 6.18 -7.66 -22.43
CA LEU A 354 7.53 -7.91 -21.96
C LEU A 354 7.49 -8.67 -20.63
N GLN A 355 8.42 -9.59 -20.44
CA GLN A 355 8.74 -10.18 -19.16
C GLN A 355 10.12 -9.69 -18.72
N ILE A 356 10.19 -9.20 -17.49
CA ILE A 356 11.39 -8.56 -16.95
C ILE A 356 12.05 -9.52 -15.97
N SER A 357 13.28 -9.90 -16.29
CA SER A 357 14.10 -10.82 -15.50
C SER A 357 15.41 -10.11 -15.19
N ALA A 358 15.53 -9.56 -13.98
CA ALA A 358 16.64 -8.69 -13.58
C ALA A 358 16.81 -7.52 -14.59
N ASP A 359 17.95 -7.44 -15.28
CA ASP A 359 18.25 -6.37 -16.25
C ASP A 359 17.82 -6.70 -17.69
N LYS A 360 17.30 -7.91 -17.94
CA LYS A 360 16.97 -8.41 -19.28
C LYS A 360 15.45 -8.35 -19.51
N THR A 361 15.09 -7.87 -20.70
CA THR A 361 13.72 -7.86 -21.20
C THR A 361 13.54 -8.98 -22.21
N HIS A 362 12.49 -9.78 -22.03
CA HIS A 362 12.10 -10.86 -22.94
C HIS A 362 10.70 -10.58 -23.49
N GLU A 363 10.53 -10.58 -24.81
CA GLU A 363 9.19 -10.45 -25.40
C GLU A 363 8.40 -11.75 -25.24
N VAL A 364 7.13 -11.64 -24.86
CA VAL A 364 6.21 -12.77 -24.67
C VAL A 364 4.95 -12.57 -25.54
N GLN A 365 4.37 -13.67 -26.02
CA GLN A 365 3.20 -13.63 -26.91
C GLN A 365 1.87 -13.45 -26.15
N GLU A 366 1.77 -14.05 -24.98
CA GLU A 366 0.56 -14.03 -24.17
C GLU A 366 0.86 -14.11 -22.66
N LEU A 367 -0.07 -13.59 -21.85
CA LEU A 367 -0.08 -13.73 -20.40
C LEU A 367 -1.37 -14.43 -19.97
N SER A 368 -1.23 -15.56 -19.27
CA SER A 368 -2.35 -16.31 -18.69
C SER A 368 -2.70 -15.82 -17.29
N VAL A 369 -3.82 -16.31 -16.76
CA VAL A 369 -4.28 -16.03 -15.38
C VAL A 369 -3.17 -16.25 -14.35
N GLY A 370 -3.00 -15.28 -13.45
CA GLY A 370 -2.00 -15.30 -12.38
C GLY A 370 -0.60 -14.84 -12.79
N GLN A 371 -0.32 -14.73 -14.10
CA GLN A 371 0.97 -14.24 -14.57
C GLN A 371 1.09 -12.72 -14.44
N ILE A 372 2.32 -12.28 -14.19
CA ILE A 372 2.72 -10.88 -14.17
C ILE A 372 3.62 -10.63 -15.39
N GLY A 373 3.36 -9.53 -16.09
CA GLY A 373 4.20 -9.06 -17.19
C GLY A 373 4.07 -7.54 -17.34
N ALA A 374 4.81 -6.96 -18.28
CA ALA A 374 4.83 -5.54 -18.54
C ALA A 374 4.30 -5.22 -19.95
N LEU A 375 3.33 -4.32 -20.05
CA LEU A 375 2.81 -3.81 -21.31
C LEU A 375 3.61 -2.60 -21.76
N ARG A 376 3.98 -2.57 -23.05
CA ARG A 376 4.64 -1.42 -23.68
C ARG A 376 3.64 -0.57 -24.45
N GLY A 377 3.78 0.76 -24.36
CA GLY A 377 3.07 1.71 -25.24
C GLY A 377 1.70 2.16 -24.75
N LEU A 378 1.31 1.84 -23.51
CA LEU A 378 0.13 2.44 -22.89
C LEU A 378 0.37 3.94 -22.63
N LYS A 379 -0.57 4.78 -23.06
CA LYS A 379 -0.40 6.24 -23.06
C LYS A 379 -0.93 6.88 -21.78
N LYS A 380 -2.05 6.36 -21.27
CA LYS A 380 -2.79 6.96 -20.16
C LYS A 380 -2.91 6.05 -18.94
N ALA A 381 -2.70 4.74 -19.09
CA ALA A 381 -2.72 3.81 -17.97
C ALA A 381 -1.86 4.27 -16.79
N ARG A 382 -2.45 4.18 -15.59
CA ARG A 382 -1.87 4.53 -14.28
C ARG A 382 -1.85 3.31 -13.36
N THR A 383 -1.04 3.39 -12.31
CA THR A 383 -1.07 2.40 -11.24
C THR A 383 -2.46 2.34 -10.59
N GLY A 384 -3.06 1.15 -10.53
CA GLY A 384 -4.42 0.91 -10.02
C GLY A 384 -5.48 0.71 -11.10
N ASP A 385 -5.18 1.00 -12.37
CA ASP A 385 -6.16 0.89 -13.45
C ASP A 385 -6.49 -0.57 -13.78
N THR A 386 -7.76 -0.83 -14.10
CA THR A 386 -8.23 -2.13 -14.61
C THR A 386 -8.40 -2.09 -16.12
N LEU A 387 -7.75 -3.04 -16.81
CA LEU A 387 -7.77 -3.23 -18.25
C LEU A 387 -8.65 -4.43 -18.61
N ILE A 388 -9.58 -4.22 -19.53
CA ILE A 388 -10.46 -5.27 -20.07
C ILE A 388 -10.18 -5.45 -21.55
N THR A 389 -9.93 -6.69 -21.96
CA THR A 389 -9.78 -7.08 -23.37
C THR A 389 -11.02 -7.83 -23.83
N THR A 390 -11.57 -7.49 -24.99
CA THR A 390 -12.70 -8.22 -25.59
C THR A 390 -12.27 -8.98 -26.84
N THR A 391 -12.93 -10.11 -27.12
CA THR A 391 -12.61 -10.97 -28.28
C THR A 391 -12.85 -10.27 -29.62
N ASN A 392 -13.76 -9.30 -29.67
CA ASN A 392 -14.11 -8.58 -30.91
C ASN A 392 -13.55 -7.14 -30.95
N SER A 393 -12.61 -6.76 -30.07
CA SER A 393 -12.04 -5.40 -29.97
C SER A 393 -13.09 -4.28 -29.85
N LYS A 394 -14.32 -4.60 -29.45
CA LYS A 394 -15.38 -3.63 -29.16
C LYS A 394 -15.36 -3.27 -27.68
N ALA A 395 -15.78 -2.06 -27.35
CA ALA A 395 -15.89 -1.62 -25.96
C ALA A 395 -16.76 -2.61 -25.15
N PRO A 396 -16.37 -2.94 -23.91
CA PRO A 396 -17.09 -3.92 -23.10
C PRO A 396 -18.54 -3.48 -22.83
N HIS A 397 -19.36 -4.46 -22.43
CA HIS A 397 -20.77 -4.22 -22.08
C HIS A 397 -20.89 -3.12 -21.02
N ALA A 398 -21.96 -2.31 -21.08
CA ALA A 398 -22.11 -1.09 -20.27
C ALA A 398 -21.87 -1.31 -18.76
N ALA A 399 -22.37 -2.43 -18.21
CA ALA A 399 -22.17 -2.79 -16.81
C ALA A 399 -20.71 -3.10 -16.43
N LEU A 400 -19.91 -3.60 -17.35
CA LEU A 400 -18.51 -3.98 -17.09
C LEU A 400 -17.52 -2.84 -17.36
N ARG A 401 -17.98 -1.73 -17.95
CA ARG A 401 -17.14 -0.54 -18.17
C ARG A 401 -16.68 0.11 -16.88
N THR A 402 -17.43 -0.08 -15.80
CA THR A 402 -17.14 0.45 -14.46
C THR A 402 -16.46 -0.57 -13.54
N LEU A 403 -16.08 -1.74 -14.08
CA LEU A 403 -15.44 -2.79 -13.29
C LEU A 403 -14.03 -2.35 -12.86
N GLN A 404 -13.82 -2.27 -11.55
CA GLN A 404 -12.54 -1.95 -10.95
C GLN A 404 -12.09 -3.09 -10.04
N ILE A 405 -10.89 -3.60 -10.27
CA ILE A 405 -10.26 -4.57 -9.37
C ILE A 405 -9.63 -3.79 -8.23
N ARG A 406 -10.18 -3.94 -7.02
CA ARG A 406 -9.67 -3.36 -5.76
C ARG A 406 -9.02 -1.98 -5.95
N PRO A 407 -9.82 -0.94 -6.24
CA PRO A 407 -9.29 0.40 -6.48
C PRO A 407 -8.43 0.83 -5.27
N PRO A 408 -7.19 1.30 -5.49
CA PRO A 408 -6.35 1.73 -4.39
C PRO A 408 -7.00 2.95 -3.70
N GLU A 409 -7.10 2.91 -2.37
CA GLU A 409 -7.46 4.09 -1.60
C GLU A 409 -6.26 5.04 -1.60
N ILE A 410 -6.32 6.05 -2.47
CA ILE A 410 -5.26 7.06 -2.57
C ILE A 410 -5.53 8.12 -1.52
N PRO A 411 -4.65 8.30 -0.52
CA PRO A 411 -4.83 9.34 0.49
C PRO A 411 -4.80 10.74 -0.15
N PRO A 412 -5.49 11.74 0.44
CA PRO A 412 -5.44 13.11 -0.05
C PRO A 412 -4.03 13.68 0.10
N PRO A 413 -3.57 14.56 -0.82
CA PRO A 413 -2.30 15.25 -0.65
C PRO A 413 -2.37 16.21 0.54
N VAL A 414 -1.27 16.33 1.28
CA VAL A 414 -1.14 17.20 2.46
C VAL A 414 -0.07 18.28 2.30
N ALA A 415 0.84 18.09 1.34
CA ALA A 415 1.92 19.00 1.03
C ALA A 415 1.83 19.41 -0.44
N PHE A 416 2.23 20.64 -0.75
CA PHE A 416 2.40 21.09 -2.12
C PHE A 416 3.70 21.88 -2.28
N LEU A 417 4.12 22.05 -3.52
CA LEU A 417 5.22 22.93 -3.88
C LEU A 417 4.92 23.57 -5.24
N GLN A 418 5.44 24.78 -5.45
CA GLN A 418 5.36 25.46 -6.73
C GLN A 418 6.63 25.22 -7.53
N VAL A 419 6.47 24.96 -8.84
CA VAL A 419 7.56 24.77 -9.79
C VAL A 419 7.38 25.76 -10.93
N GLU A 420 8.44 26.53 -11.18
CA GLU A 420 8.50 27.54 -12.22
C GLU A 420 9.53 27.12 -13.28
N PRO A 421 9.11 26.72 -14.49
CA PRO A 421 10.04 26.34 -15.55
C PRO A 421 10.70 27.59 -16.18
N TYR A 422 11.98 27.48 -16.54
CA TYR A 422 12.67 28.54 -17.27
C TYR A 422 12.32 28.51 -18.77
N GLY A 423 11.12 29.00 -19.09
CA GLY A 423 10.62 29.14 -20.45
C GLY A 423 9.76 27.98 -20.96
N LYS A 424 9.22 28.14 -22.18
CA LYS A 424 8.15 27.28 -22.72
C LYS A 424 8.59 25.85 -23.04
N VAL A 425 9.84 25.65 -23.47
CA VAL A 425 10.38 24.31 -23.76
C VAL A 425 10.50 23.50 -22.48
N ALA A 426 11.06 24.12 -21.43
CA ALA A 426 11.13 23.52 -20.10
C ALA A 426 9.73 23.23 -19.53
N ALA A 427 8.75 24.13 -19.76
CA ALA A 427 7.37 23.90 -19.34
C ALA A 427 6.73 22.65 -19.99
N GLN A 428 6.96 22.43 -21.29
CA GLN A 428 6.48 21.22 -21.98
C GLN A 428 7.17 19.95 -21.48
N GLN A 429 8.48 20.00 -21.23
CA GLN A 429 9.22 18.87 -20.65
C GLN A 429 8.75 18.55 -19.23
N LEU A 430 8.53 19.58 -18.42
CA LEU A 430 7.98 19.45 -17.06
C LEU A 430 6.58 18.85 -17.08
N GLU A 431 5.71 19.28 -17.99
CA GLU A 431 4.36 18.73 -18.15
C GLU A 431 4.38 17.23 -18.47
N VAL A 432 5.24 16.80 -19.40
CA VAL A 432 5.41 15.38 -19.74
C VAL A 432 5.98 14.58 -18.56
N ALA A 433 6.97 15.13 -17.85
CA ALA A 433 7.58 14.48 -16.70
C ALA A 433 6.60 14.35 -15.52
N LEU A 434 5.81 15.38 -15.24
CA LEU A 434 4.78 15.37 -14.19
C LEU A 434 3.63 14.40 -14.52
N GLU A 435 3.19 14.35 -15.77
CA GLU A 435 2.20 13.36 -16.20
C GLU A 435 2.75 11.94 -16.01
N ASN A 436 4.01 11.68 -16.42
CA ASN A 436 4.64 10.38 -16.23
C ASN A 436 4.81 10.04 -14.74
N ALA A 437 5.21 11.00 -13.90
CA ALA A 437 5.35 10.80 -12.47
C ALA A 437 4.00 10.51 -11.80
N SER A 438 2.94 11.23 -12.17
CA SER A 438 1.57 10.98 -11.67
C SER A 438 1.00 9.63 -12.12
N ARG A 439 1.43 9.11 -13.29
CA ARG A 439 1.08 7.76 -13.74
C ARG A 439 1.78 6.68 -12.92
N GLN A 440 3.03 6.92 -12.50
CA GLN A 440 3.80 6.02 -11.64
C GLN A 440 3.24 6.01 -10.21
N ASP A 441 3.02 7.19 -9.65
CA ASP A 441 2.46 7.40 -8.33
C ASP A 441 1.16 8.24 -8.39
N PRO A 442 -0.01 7.61 -8.23
CA PRO A 442 -1.30 8.31 -8.29
C PRO A 442 -1.55 9.23 -7.08
N SER A 443 -0.74 9.12 -6.02
CA SER A 443 -0.78 10.06 -4.89
C SER A 443 -0.11 11.41 -5.21
N LEU A 444 0.73 11.46 -6.26
CA LEU A 444 1.30 12.69 -6.78
C LEU A 444 0.32 13.35 -7.76
N ARG A 445 -0.21 14.51 -7.36
CA ARG A 445 -1.13 15.31 -8.18
C ARG A 445 -0.43 16.56 -8.66
N TRP A 446 -0.80 17.06 -9.84
CA TRP A 446 -0.25 18.31 -10.33
C TRP A 446 -1.32 19.12 -11.07
N SER A 447 -1.13 20.44 -11.09
CA SER A 447 -1.97 21.38 -11.83
C SER A 447 -1.12 22.52 -12.40
N ARG A 448 -1.52 23.04 -13.55
CA ARG A 448 -0.88 24.21 -14.18
C ARG A 448 -1.84 25.39 -14.17
N ASP A 449 -1.37 26.55 -13.71
CA ASP A 449 -2.12 27.80 -13.90
C ASP A 449 -1.79 28.39 -15.28
N PRO A 450 -2.77 28.51 -16.20
CA PRO A 450 -2.53 29.06 -17.53
C PRO A 450 -2.19 30.56 -17.54
N LYS A 451 -2.43 31.28 -16.43
CA LYS A 451 -2.14 32.73 -16.34
C LYS A 451 -0.71 33.00 -15.90
N THR A 452 -0.23 32.27 -14.89
CA THR A 452 1.11 32.46 -14.33
C THR A 452 2.14 31.50 -14.93
N GLU A 453 1.71 30.49 -15.69
CA GLU A 453 2.52 29.37 -16.16
C GLU A 453 3.24 28.60 -15.03
N GLN A 454 2.77 28.77 -13.79
CA GLN A 454 3.28 28.05 -12.62
C GLN A 454 2.64 26.67 -12.53
N PHE A 455 3.45 25.70 -12.12
CA PHE A 455 3.02 24.33 -11.85
C PHE A 455 2.92 24.15 -10.33
N THR A 456 1.82 23.60 -9.85
CA THR A 456 1.66 23.18 -8.46
C THR A 456 1.72 21.67 -8.42
N VAL A 457 2.63 21.12 -7.61
CA VAL A 457 2.78 19.67 -7.40
C VAL A 457 2.39 19.37 -5.96
N GLN A 458 1.49 18.41 -5.77
CA GLN A 458 0.93 18.03 -4.47
C GLN A 458 1.24 16.57 -4.17
N GLY A 459 1.52 16.24 -2.91
CA GLY A 459 1.88 14.89 -2.48
C GLY A 459 1.57 14.61 -1.01
N MET A 460 1.84 13.36 -0.61
CA MET A 460 1.56 12.83 0.74
C MET A 460 2.49 13.36 1.85
N GLY A 461 3.54 14.10 1.51
CA GLY A 461 4.37 14.74 2.50
C GLY A 461 5.76 15.17 1.99
N LYS A 462 6.55 15.78 2.88
CA LYS A 462 7.87 16.35 2.58
C LYS A 462 8.82 15.36 1.93
N LEU A 463 9.10 14.21 2.58
CA LEU A 463 10.04 13.23 2.02
C LEU A 463 9.57 12.67 0.67
N HIS A 464 8.27 12.43 0.53
CA HIS A 464 7.69 11.93 -0.72
C HIS A 464 7.89 12.95 -1.86
N LEU A 465 7.65 14.24 -1.60
CA LEU A 465 7.92 15.30 -2.57
C LEU A 465 9.41 15.46 -2.86
N ASP A 466 10.28 15.44 -1.84
CA ASP A 466 11.75 15.55 -2.02
C ASP A 466 12.31 14.45 -2.92
N VAL A 467 11.87 13.21 -2.72
CA VAL A 467 12.30 12.07 -3.54
C VAL A 467 11.77 12.19 -4.97
N SER A 468 10.51 12.60 -5.13
CA SER A 468 9.91 12.84 -6.45
C SER A 468 10.63 13.95 -7.20
N LEU A 469 10.95 15.06 -6.52
CA LEU A 469 11.70 16.19 -7.07
C LEU A 469 13.12 15.82 -7.44
N HIS A 470 13.83 15.10 -6.56
CA HIS A 470 15.18 14.64 -6.85
C HIS A 470 15.20 13.74 -8.10
N ASN A 471 14.24 12.82 -8.20
CA ASN A 471 14.09 11.97 -9.39
C ASN A 471 13.84 12.80 -10.66
N MET A 472 13.00 13.84 -10.59
CA MET A 472 12.77 14.73 -11.74
C MET A 472 14.03 15.51 -12.13
N ARG A 473 14.77 16.04 -11.15
CA ARG A 473 16.02 16.79 -11.38
C ARG A 473 17.09 15.92 -12.01
N GLN A 474 17.31 14.71 -11.49
CA GLN A 474 18.36 13.81 -12.00
C GLN A 474 17.99 13.17 -13.33
N LYS A 475 16.77 12.63 -13.46
CA LYS A 475 16.36 11.86 -14.65
C LYS A 475 16.06 12.76 -15.84
N HIS A 476 15.32 13.85 -15.63
CA HIS A 476 14.84 14.68 -16.73
C HIS A 476 15.66 15.97 -16.92
N LYS A 477 16.56 16.32 -15.98
CA LYS A 477 17.40 17.53 -16.04
C LYS A 477 16.62 18.78 -16.43
N ILE A 478 15.41 18.91 -15.89
CA ILE A 478 14.48 19.99 -16.23
C ILE A 478 15.00 21.29 -15.63
N ASP A 479 15.13 22.30 -16.47
CA ASP A 479 15.50 23.65 -16.05
C ASP A 479 14.28 24.34 -15.43
N ALA A 480 14.11 24.19 -14.12
CA ALA A 480 13.01 24.77 -13.35
C ALA A 480 13.47 25.19 -11.94
N GLN A 481 12.88 26.27 -11.45
CA GLN A 481 12.98 26.68 -10.05
C GLN A 481 11.93 25.93 -9.24
N PHE A 482 12.38 25.24 -8.20
CA PHE A 482 11.50 24.54 -7.26
C PHE A 482 11.38 25.38 -6.00
N GLY A 483 10.16 25.79 -5.65
CA GLY A 483 9.84 26.50 -4.42
C GLY A 483 9.95 25.61 -3.18
N PRO A 484 9.82 26.20 -1.98
CA PRO A 484 9.75 25.43 -0.74
C PRO A 484 8.47 24.56 -0.69
N ILE A 485 8.52 23.50 0.09
CA ILE A 485 7.35 22.65 0.35
C ILE A 485 6.47 23.35 1.38
N GLU A 486 5.21 23.60 1.03
CA GLU A 486 4.22 24.25 1.87
C GLU A 486 3.04 23.31 2.18
N VAL A 487 2.26 23.65 3.20
CA VAL A 487 1.09 22.87 3.63
C VAL A 487 -0.16 23.33 2.90
N ASP A 488 -0.95 22.38 2.40
CA ASP A 488 -2.20 22.66 1.70
C ASP A 488 -3.29 23.10 2.68
N TYR A 489 -3.43 24.42 2.87
CA TYR A 489 -4.53 25.02 3.64
C TYR A 489 -5.81 25.03 2.81
N LYS A 490 -6.93 24.70 3.45
CA LYS A 490 -8.26 24.80 2.82
C LYS A 490 -9.13 25.80 3.57
N GLU A 491 -10.24 26.21 2.96
CA GLU A 491 -11.23 27.07 3.61
C GLU A 491 -12.44 26.25 4.06
N CYS A 492 -13.09 26.66 5.14
CA CYS A 492 -14.32 26.03 5.60
C CYS A 492 -15.36 27.07 5.99
N LEU A 493 -16.63 26.71 5.84
CA LEU A 493 -17.73 27.50 6.36
C LEU A 493 -17.92 27.20 7.85
N THR A 494 -18.18 28.22 8.67
CA THR A 494 -18.37 28.05 10.12
C THR A 494 -19.85 28.01 10.54
N VAL A 495 -20.72 28.65 9.77
CA VAL A 495 -22.16 28.77 10.05
C VAL A 495 -22.92 28.56 8.75
N ALA A 496 -24.07 27.89 8.82
CA ALA A 496 -24.96 27.72 7.68
C ALA A 496 -25.35 29.08 7.04
N THR A 497 -25.34 29.13 5.71
CA THR A 497 -25.77 30.30 4.96
C THR A 497 -27.29 30.33 4.79
N GLN A 498 -27.84 31.53 4.62
CA GLN A 498 -29.24 31.64 4.22
C GLN A 498 -29.40 31.23 2.75
N PRO A 499 -30.55 30.66 2.36
CA PRO A 499 -30.81 30.29 0.97
C PRO A 499 -30.59 31.47 0.03
N HIS A 500 -29.57 31.37 -0.83
CA HIS A 500 -29.20 32.42 -1.75
C HIS A 500 -29.74 32.11 -3.15
N ARG A 501 -30.70 32.91 -3.61
CA ARG A 501 -31.30 32.78 -4.94
C ARG A 501 -30.48 33.57 -5.95
N ALA A 502 -29.90 32.89 -6.94
CA ALA A 502 -29.17 33.51 -8.03
C ALA A 502 -29.87 33.29 -9.37
N VAL A 503 -29.98 34.37 -10.15
CA VAL A 503 -30.51 34.36 -11.52
C VAL A 503 -29.36 34.56 -12.49
N PHE A 504 -29.17 33.63 -13.41
CA PHE A 504 -28.20 33.75 -14.49
C PHE A 504 -28.93 33.95 -15.81
N ASP A 505 -28.87 35.17 -16.34
CA ASP A 505 -29.53 35.63 -17.58
C ASP A 505 -28.47 36.24 -18.52
N ARG A 506 -27.55 35.41 -19.00
CA ARG A 506 -26.49 35.82 -19.92
C ARG A 506 -26.31 34.74 -20.99
N PRO A 507 -26.04 35.12 -22.25
CA PRO A 507 -25.86 34.15 -23.31
C PRO A 507 -24.60 33.31 -23.10
N VAL A 508 -24.74 31.98 -23.13
CA VAL A 508 -23.62 31.02 -23.12
C VAL A 508 -23.47 30.43 -24.51
N ALA A 509 -22.26 30.56 -25.09
CA ALA A 509 -21.97 30.12 -26.46
C ALA A 509 -22.96 30.68 -27.50
N SER A 510 -23.27 31.98 -27.41
CA SER A 510 -24.19 32.70 -28.31
C SER A 510 -25.65 32.25 -28.28
N LYS A 511 -26.05 31.41 -27.32
CA LYS A 511 -27.45 31.04 -27.06
C LYS A 511 -27.94 31.79 -25.82
N ALA A 512 -29.06 32.50 -25.94
CA ALA A 512 -29.72 33.11 -24.79
C ALA A 512 -30.41 32.05 -23.93
N GLY A 513 -30.32 32.20 -22.62
CA GLY A 513 -30.95 31.31 -21.67
C GLY A 513 -30.92 31.90 -20.28
N LYS A 514 -31.94 31.56 -19.49
CA LYS A 514 -32.14 32.02 -18.12
C LYS A 514 -32.33 30.83 -17.21
N VAL A 515 -31.57 30.77 -16.12
CA VAL A 515 -31.68 29.74 -15.08
C VAL A 515 -31.64 30.41 -13.72
N THR A 516 -32.55 30.00 -12.84
CA THR A 516 -32.58 30.44 -11.44
C THR A 516 -32.36 29.24 -10.53
N CYS A 517 -31.42 29.36 -9.59
CA CYS A 517 -31.16 28.33 -8.60
C CYS A 517 -31.00 28.95 -7.21
N THR A 518 -31.37 28.18 -6.19
CA THR A 518 -31.20 28.54 -4.79
C THR A 518 -30.13 27.64 -4.20
N VAL A 519 -29.12 28.23 -3.57
CA VAL A 519 -28.03 27.49 -2.92
C VAL A 519 -28.05 27.75 -1.42
N THR A 520 -27.95 26.67 -0.65
CA THR A 520 -27.71 26.72 0.80
C THR A 520 -26.41 25.97 1.08
N LEU A 521 -25.51 26.60 1.84
CA LEU A 521 -24.22 26.04 2.21
C LEU A 521 -24.21 25.83 3.72
N GLU A 522 -23.88 24.63 4.16
CA GLU A 522 -23.85 24.27 5.57
C GLU A 522 -22.51 23.60 5.92
N PRO A 523 -21.96 23.82 7.14
CA PRO A 523 -20.82 23.05 7.59
C PRO A 523 -21.16 21.56 7.72
N LEU A 524 -20.25 20.69 7.32
CA LEU A 524 -20.45 19.25 7.37
C LEU A 524 -20.16 18.72 8.78
N GLU A 525 -21.20 18.25 9.47
CA GLU A 525 -21.07 17.58 10.77
C GLU A 525 -21.04 16.05 10.63
N ALA A 526 -20.50 15.35 11.64
CA ALA A 526 -20.30 13.90 11.62
C ALA A 526 -21.59 13.11 11.37
N HIS A 527 -22.73 13.59 11.88
CA HIS A 527 -24.04 12.93 11.75
C HIS A 527 -24.63 12.99 10.32
N HIS A 528 -24.18 13.94 9.50
CA HIS A 528 -24.60 14.07 8.10
C HIS A 528 -24.08 12.92 7.23
N ARG A 529 -22.90 12.35 7.56
CA ARG A 529 -22.28 11.26 6.78
C ARG A 529 -22.97 9.92 6.92
N GLU A 530 -23.71 9.69 8.01
CA GLU A 530 -24.45 8.45 8.24
C GLU A 530 -25.87 8.53 7.66
N THR A 531 -26.48 9.72 7.66
CA THR A 531 -27.90 9.90 7.33
C THR A 531 -28.16 10.17 5.84
N LEU A 532 -27.18 10.70 5.09
CA LEU A 532 -27.38 11.23 3.73
C LEU A 532 -26.71 10.42 2.59
N GLN A 533 -26.25 9.20 2.86
CA GLN A 533 -25.46 8.38 1.90
C GLN A 533 -26.20 8.03 0.60
N GLU A 534 -27.53 7.99 0.58
CA GLU A 534 -28.28 7.52 -0.60
C GLU A 534 -28.56 8.61 -1.64
N SER A 535 -28.53 9.90 -1.28
CA SER A 535 -28.90 11.01 -2.19
C SER A 535 -27.81 12.06 -2.42
N CYS A 536 -26.67 11.97 -1.74
CA CYS A 536 -25.60 12.96 -1.82
C CYS A 536 -24.36 12.42 -2.53
N ILE A 537 -23.71 13.26 -3.34
CA ILE A 537 -22.44 12.93 -4.00
C ILE A 537 -21.30 13.55 -3.20
N GLU A 538 -20.33 12.75 -2.75
CA GLU A 538 -19.12 13.26 -2.10
C GLU A 538 -18.01 13.53 -3.11
N ARG A 539 -17.45 14.76 -3.08
CA ARG A 539 -16.27 15.15 -3.88
C ARG A 539 -15.37 16.08 -3.09
N ASP A 540 -14.08 15.76 -3.03
CA ASP A 540 -13.03 16.54 -2.35
C ASP A 540 -13.36 16.88 -0.87
N GLY A 541 -14.13 16.00 -0.22
CA GLY A 541 -14.62 16.12 1.16
C GLY A 541 -15.76 17.11 1.37
N ASN A 542 -16.44 17.52 0.28
CA ASN A 542 -17.72 18.22 0.31
C ASN A 542 -18.84 17.28 -0.12
N MET A 543 -20.03 17.43 0.45
CA MET A 543 -21.22 16.68 0.08
C MET A 543 -22.15 17.56 -0.75
N PHE A 544 -22.55 17.07 -1.92
CA PHE A 544 -23.45 17.78 -2.82
C PHE A 544 -24.82 17.10 -2.84
N ASN A 545 -25.85 17.85 -2.47
CA ASN A 545 -27.25 17.46 -2.59
C ASN A 545 -27.93 18.35 -3.63
N ILE A 546 -28.30 17.78 -4.76
CA ILE A 546 -28.91 18.52 -5.86
C ILE A 546 -30.35 18.08 -6.01
N VAL A 547 -31.26 19.02 -5.82
CA VAL A 547 -32.69 18.81 -5.91
C VAL A 547 -33.18 19.45 -7.21
N VAL A 548 -33.59 18.60 -8.15
CA VAL A 548 -34.27 18.99 -9.38
C VAL A 548 -35.70 18.47 -9.30
N PRO A 549 -36.73 19.34 -9.18
CA PRO A 549 -38.13 18.90 -9.13
C PRO A 549 -38.55 18.18 -10.41
N ASN A 550 -39.14 16.99 -10.27
CA ASN A 550 -39.73 16.21 -11.36
C ASN A 550 -41.15 16.69 -11.66
N GLU A 551 -41.32 17.92 -12.15
CA GLU A 551 -42.62 18.39 -12.63
C GLU A 551 -42.79 18.12 -14.14
N ASN A 552 -43.97 17.66 -14.55
CA ASN A 552 -44.30 17.13 -15.88
C ASN A 552 -44.27 18.15 -17.05
N VAL A 553 -43.66 19.32 -16.90
CA VAL A 553 -43.67 20.44 -17.88
C VAL A 553 -42.26 20.97 -18.18
N VAL A 554 -41.25 20.09 -18.15
CA VAL A 554 -39.85 20.48 -18.28
C VAL A 554 -39.33 20.26 -19.71
N LYS A 555 -38.82 21.33 -20.36
CA LYS A 555 -38.27 21.33 -21.73
C LYS A 555 -36.78 20.93 -21.84
N TYR A 556 -36.18 20.38 -20.78
CA TYR A 556 -34.75 20.05 -20.70
C TYR A 556 -34.52 18.66 -20.08
N ASP A 557 -33.35 18.08 -20.35
CA ASP A 557 -32.94 16.80 -19.78
C ASP A 557 -32.60 16.95 -18.28
N ILE A 558 -33.28 16.20 -17.42
CA ILE A 558 -33.15 16.25 -15.97
C ILE A 558 -31.76 15.73 -15.54
N ASP A 559 -31.26 14.70 -16.22
CA ASP A 559 -29.95 14.10 -15.90
C ASP A 559 -28.82 15.05 -16.30
N GLU A 560 -28.94 15.72 -17.44
CA GLU A 560 -27.99 16.76 -17.87
C GLU A 560 -28.01 17.95 -16.91
N ALA A 561 -29.20 18.43 -16.50
CA ALA A 561 -29.32 19.53 -15.55
C ALA A 561 -28.67 19.18 -14.19
N HIS A 562 -28.93 17.97 -13.68
CA HIS A 562 -28.35 17.48 -12.42
C HIS A 562 -26.82 17.44 -12.48
N GLN A 563 -26.24 16.86 -13.54
CA GLN A 563 -24.78 16.80 -13.71
C GLN A 563 -24.14 18.18 -13.90
N GLN A 564 -24.78 19.08 -14.63
CA GLN A 564 -24.21 20.41 -14.90
C GLN A 564 -24.31 21.34 -13.69
N LEU A 565 -25.40 21.26 -12.90
CA LEU A 565 -25.51 21.94 -11.61
C LEU A 565 -24.41 21.45 -10.65
N LEU A 566 -24.14 20.13 -10.61
CA LEU A 566 -23.05 19.55 -9.82
C LEU A 566 -21.70 20.14 -10.22
N ASN A 567 -21.38 20.11 -11.51
CA ASN A 567 -20.13 20.65 -12.03
C ASN A 567 -19.99 22.15 -11.73
N GLY A 568 -21.09 22.90 -11.81
CA GLY A 568 -21.14 24.32 -11.44
C GLY A 568 -20.85 24.56 -9.96
N ALA A 569 -21.47 23.77 -9.07
CA ALA A 569 -21.25 23.85 -7.63
C ALA A 569 -19.80 23.51 -7.25
N ILE A 570 -19.24 22.43 -7.82
CA ILE A 570 -17.84 22.05 -7.64
C ILE A 570 -16.90 23.18 -8.08
N ALA A 571 -17.14 23.76 -9.26
CA ALA A 571 -16.35 24.88 -9.77
C ALA A 571 -16.47 26.15 -8.90
N GLY A 572 -17.60 26.32 -8.21
CA GLY A 572 -17.82 27.41 -7.26
C GLY A 572 -17.00 27.26 -5.98
N LEU A 573 -16.85 26.04 -5.47
CA LEU A 573 -16.09 25.72 -4.26
C LEU A 573 -14.58 25.61 -4.47
N ALA A 574 -14.11 25.49 -5.72
CA ALA A 574 -12.69 25.31 -6.03
C ALA A 574 -11.79 26.49 -5.59
N ARG A 575 -12.36 27.69 -5.40
CA ARG A 575 -11.63 28.88 -4.95
C ARG A 575 -12.46 29.64 -3.91
N GLY A 576 -12.02 29.60 -2.66
CA GLY A 576 -12.61 30.32 -1.55
C GLY A 576 -12.29 31.83 -1.57
N PRO A 577 -13.08 32.65 -0.85
CA PRO A 577 -12.93 34.10 -0.88
C PRO A 577 -11.76 34.64 -0.04
N ARG A 578 -11.21 33.89 0.92
CA ARG A 578 -10.16 34.41 1.84
C ARG A 578 -8.76 34.32 1.25
N ARG A 579 -8.37 33.15 0.74
CA ARG A 579 -7.03 32.83 0.21
C ARG A 579 -7.07 32.21 -1.18
N ALA A 580 -8.23 32.18 -1.83
CA ALA A 580 -8.44 31.41 -3.06
C ALA A 580 -8.17 29.91 -2.91
N ALA A 581 -8.17 29.40 -1.67
CA ALA A 581 -7.97 28.00 -1.36
C ALA A 581 -9.29 27.22 -1.55
N PRO A 582 -9.26 25.94 -1.93
CA PRO A 582 -10.47 25.15 -2.09
C PRO A 582 -11.27 25.05 -0.78
N LEU A 583 -12.60 25.08 -0.88
CA LEU A 583 -13.45 24.82 0.28
C LEU A 583 -13.51 23.32 0.61
N HIS A 584 -13.59 23.00 1.89
CA HIS A 584 -13.66 21.65 2.42
C HIS A 584 -14.65 21.54 3.58
N GLY A 585 -15.27 20.36 3.73
CA GLY A 585 -16.20 20.10 4.82
C GLY A 585 -17.51 20.89 4.71
N CYS A 586 -18.02 21.11 3.49
CA CYS A 586 -19.29 21.78 3.27
C CYS A 586 -20.35 20.80 2.72
N LEU A 587 -21.57 20.88 3.24
CA LEU A 587 -22.78 20.36 2.62
C LEU A 587 -23.36 21.45 1.72
N VAL A 588 -23.44 21.16 0.42
CA VAL A 588 -23.96 22.07 -0.60
C VAL A 588 -25.32 21.55 -1.04
N LYS A 589 -26.38 22.29 -0.71
CA LYS A 589 -27.72 22.03 -1.23
C LYS A 589 -28.01 22.99 -2.37
N VAL A 590 -28.17 22.45 -3.58
CA VAL A 590 -28.57 23.22 -4.77
C VAL A 590 -29.98 22.81 -5.17
N GLU A 591 -30.90 23.77 -5.18
CA GLU A 591 -32.29 23.54 -5.56
C GLU A 591 -32.63 24.39 -6.79
N LEU A 592 -33.08 23.72 -7.85
CA LEU A 592 -33.46 24.40 -9.08
C LEU A 592 -34.88 24.98 -8.94
N ASP A 593 -35.04 26.27 -9.26
CA ASP A 593 -36.34 26.93 -9.24
C ASP A 593 -37.06 26.70 -10.59
N THR A 594 -38.14 25.92 -10.57
CA THR A 594 -38.96 25.58 -11.74
C THR A 594 -40.18 26.51 -11.93
N SER A 595 -40.30 27.58 -11.14
CA SER A 595 -41.43 28.52 -11.25
C SER A 595 -41.51 29.21 -12.63
N GLU A 596 -42.71 29.66 -13.03
CA GLU A 596 -42.93 30.31 -14.32
C GLU A 596 -42.01 31.53 -14.51
N GLY A 597 -41.18 31.52 -15.56
CA GLY A 597 -40.20 32.58 -15.86
C GLY A 597 -38.84 32.46 -15.15
N ALA A 598 -38.63 31.40 -14.35
CA ALA A 598 -37.35 31.11 -13.69
C ALA A 598 -36.35 30.37 -14.60
N CYS A 599 -36.86 29.56 -15.54
CA CYS A 599 -36.08 28.80 -16.52
C CYS A 599 -36.57 29.06 -17.95
N GLU A 600 -35.77 29.74 -18.78
CA GLU A 600 -36.07 30.05 -20.18
C GLU A 600 -34.95 29.52 -21.08
N THR A 601 -35.28 28.59 -21.99
CA THR A 601 -34.35 27.95 -22.96
C THR A 601 -32.94 27.62 -22.41
N PRO A 602 -32.83 26.88 -21.29
CA PRO A 602 -31.54 26.63 -20.68
C PRO A 602 -30.69 25.63 -21.49
N THR A 603 -29.37 25.84 -21.51
CA THR A 603 -28.39 24.84 -21.97
C THR A 603 -27.57 24.35 -20.78
N GLY A 604 -26.88 23.21 -20.90
CA GLY A 604 -26.00 22.69 -19.84
C GLY A 604 -25.03 23.75 -19.25
N GLY A 605 -24.51 24.65 -20.09
CA GLY A 605 -23.64 25.74 -19.64
C GLY A 605 -24.33 26.82 -18.79
N HIS A 606 -25.63 27.06 -18.98
CA HIS A 606 -26.40 27.97 -18.14
C HIS A 606 -26.64 27.39 -16.74
N PHE A 607 -26.95 26.09 -16.64
CA PHE A 607 -27.09 25.39 -15.36
C PHE A 607 -25.79 25.44 -14.55
N SER A 608 -24.66 25.09 -15.18
CA SER A 608 -23.35 25.14 -14.52
C SER A 608 -22.96 26.56 -14.07
N SER A 609 -23.20 27.57 -14.91
CA SER A 609 -22.87 28.96 -14.59
C SER A 609 -23.76 29.55 -13.48
N ALA A 610 -25.05 29.19 -13.45
CA ALA A 610 -25.98 29.61 -12.41
C ALA A 610 -25.56 29.05 -11.04
N ALA A 611 -25.33 27.74 -10.94
CA ALA A 611 -24.89 27.10 -9.70
C ALA A 611 -23.55 27.68 -9.22
N ARG A 612 -22.58 27.85 -10.12
CA ARG A 612 -21.28 28.46 -9.79
C ARG A 612 -21.45 29.88 -9.23
N THR A 613 -22.26 30.72 -9.88
CA THR A 613 -22.47 32.11 -9.47
C THR A 613 -23.19 32.17 -8.12
N ALA A 614 -24.17 31.29 -7.89
CA ALA A 614 -24.89 31.19 -6.63
C ALA A 614 -23.97 30.82 -5.47
N VAL A 615 -23.13 29.78 -5.65
CA VAL A 615 -22.14 29.35 -4.65
C VAL A 615 -21.16 30.49 -4.36
N GLN A 616 -20.56 31.10 -5.39
CA GLN A 616 -19.59 32.18 -5.19
C GLN A 616 -20.18 33.41 -4.50
N SER A 617 -21.43 33.76 -4.80
CA SER A 617 -22.12 34.89 -4.18
C SER A 617 -22.47 34.59 -2.72
N SER A 618 -22.93 33.37 -2.42
CA SER A 618 -23.18 32.91 -1.04
C SER A 618 -21.89 32.89 -0.20
N LEU A 619 -20.78 32.43 -0.78
CA LEU A 619 -19.47 32.46 -0.12
C LEU A 619 -18.97 33.89 0.11
N ARG A 620 -19.20 34.80 -0.83
CA ARG A 620 -18.81 36.21 -0.67
C ARG A 620 -19.60 36.89 0.46
N ASP A 621 -20.91 36.68 0.53
CA ASP A 621 -21.73 37.20 1.64
C ASP A 621 -21.30 36.60 2.99
N SER A 622 -20.94 35.31 3.01
CA SER A 622 -20.39 34.65 4.20
C SER A 622 -19.03 35.19 4.62
N PHE A 623 -18.20 35.56 3.64
CA PHE A 623 -16.91 36.22 3.88
C PHE A 623 -17.11 37.59 4.53
N ASP A 624 -18.01 38.41 3.99
CA ASP A 624 -18.31 39.74 4.53
C ASP A 624 -18.86 39.66 5.97
N LYS A 625 -19.51 38.55 6.33
CA LYS A 625 -19.99 38.22 7.68
C LYS A 625 -18.95 37.56 8.59
N ASN A 626 -17.69 37.41 8.15
CA ASN A 626 -16.61 36.69 8.86
C ASN A 626 -16.96 35.24 9.24
N GLN A 627 -17.72 34.55 8.40
CA GLN A 627 -18.16 33.16 8.63
C GLN A 627 -17.25 32.12 7.97
N ILE A 628 -16.09 32.52 7.44
CA ILE A 628 -15.16 31.64 6.73
C ILE A 628 -13.87 31.44 7.53
N GLY A 629 -13.64 30.18 7.91
CA GLY A 629 -12.44 29.73 8.61
C GLY A 629 -11.41 29.16 7.65
N ILE A 630 -10.17 29.07 8.13
CA ILE A 630 -9.11 28.29 7.47
C ILE A 630 -8.99 26.97 8.21
N VAL A 631 -8.84 25.89 7.46
CA VAL A 631 -8.51 24.56 7.98
C VAL A 631 -7.12 24.14 7.53
N GLU A 632 -6.42 23.47 8.43
CA GLU A 632 -5.11 22.88 8.21
C GLU A 632 -5.20 21.35 8.33
N PRO A 633 -4.36 20.60 7.60
CA PRO A 633 -4.29 19.15 7.76
C PRO A 633 -3.69 18.79 9.12
N ILE A 634 -4.41 17.94 9.85
CA ILE A 634 -3.99 17.31 11.09
C ILE A 634 -3.52 15.89 10.79
N MET A 635 -2.34 15.56 11.29
CA MET A 635 -1.78 14.23 11.21
C MET A 635 -1.97 13.50 12.53
N LEU A 636 -2.27 12.21 12.44
CA LEU A 636 -2.11 11.28 13.55
C LEU A 636 -0.63 10.84 13.60
N ALA A 637 0.11 11.38 14.55
CA ALA A 637 1.50 11.07 14.80
C ALA A 637 1.63 9.96 15.85
N HIS A 638 2.35 8.90 15.48
CA HIS A 638 2.83 7.87 16.39
C HIS A 638 4.33 8.06 16.59
N ILE A 639 4.73 8.48 17.78
CA ILE A 639 6.13 8.76 18.12
C ILE A 639 6.59 7.76 19.17
N THR A 640 7.49 6.86 18.78
CA THR A 640 8.17 5.96 19.70
C THR A 640 9.48 6.58 20.15
N CYS A 641 9.66 6.74 21.45
CA CYS A 641 10.86 7.36 22.04
C CYS A 641 11.22 6.71 23.39
N PRO A 642 12.44 6.91 23.91
CA PRO A 642 12.81 6.39 25.22
C PRO A 642 11.98 7.08 26.32
N GLU A 643 11.61 6.35 27.36
CA GLU A 643 10.80 6.84 28.50
C GLU A 643 11.37 8.14 29.09
N GLN A 644 12.70 8.27 29.13
CA GLN A 644 13.41 9.47 29.62
C GLN A 644 13.11 10.74 28.80
N ALA A 645 12.84 10.59 27.50
CA ALA A 645 12.55 11.70 26.59
C ALA A 645 11.05 11.93 26.39
N ALA A 646 10.20 10.99 26.81
CA ALA A 646 8.75 11.02 26.56
C ALA A 646 8.08 12.30 27.10
N GLY A 647 8.42 12.73 28.32
CA GLY A 647 7.86 13.96 28.90
C GLY A 647 8.20 15.22 28.11
N THR A 648 9.45 15.32 27.61
CA THR A 648 9.89 16.45 26.78
C THR A 648 9.18 16.45 25.44
N VAL A 649 9.00 15.28 24.81
CA VAL A 649 8.27 15.13 23.54
C VAL A 649 6.80 15.49 23.69
N GLN A 650 6.13 15.06 24.76
CA GLN A 650 4.72 15.41 25.02
C GLN A 650 4.52 16.91 25.21
N HIS A 651 5.41 17.56 25.97
CA HIS A 651 5.36 19.00 26.18
C HIS A 651 5.54 19.76 24.87
N ASP A 652 6.44 19.29 24.02
CA ASP A 652 6.74 19.89 22.72
C ASP A 652 5.60 19.74 21.71
N ILE A 653 4.93 18.59 21.69
CA ILE A 653 3.72 18.37 20.90
C ILE A 653 2.61 19.33 21.35
N SER A 654 2.39 19.43 22.67
CA SER A 654 1.26 20.21 23.21
C SER A 654 1.51 21.71 23.17
N SER A 655 2.73 22.16 23.49
CA SER A 655 3.10 23.58 23.60
C SER A 655 3.76 24.14 22.35
N GLY A 656 4.55 23.35 21.63
CA GLY A 656 5.30 23.77 20.45
C GLY A 656 4.47 23.59 19.17
N ALA A 657 4.07 22.35 18.89
CA ALA A 657 3.28 22.03 17.69
C ALA A 657 1.78 22.37 17.82
N GLY A 658 1.30 22.61 19.05
CA GLY A 658 -0.12 22.84 19.34
C GLY A 658 -1.01 21.67 18.91
N GLY A 659 -0.50 20.44 19.10
CA GLY A 659 -1.21 19.19 18.93
C GLY A 659 -1.80 18.67 20.25
N GLN A 660 -2.65 17.67 20.15
CA GLN A 660 -3.28 17.00 21.29
C GLN A 660 -2.73 15.59 21.42
N VAL A 661 -2.12 15.27 22.57
CA VAL A 661 -1.75 13.90 22.90
C VAL A 661 -3.02 13.13 23.24
N LEU A 662 -3.24 12.00 22.54
CA LEU A 662 -4.38 11.12 22.76
C LEU A 662 -4.02 10.04 23.77
N GLU A 663 -2.95 9.30 23.49
CA GLU A 663 -2.55 8.12 24.25
C GLU A 663 -1.04 8.05 24.42
N VAL A 664 -0.63 7.43 25.52
CA VAL A 664 0.79 7.19 25.86
C VAL A 664 0.88 5.73 26.30
N ASN A 665 1.32 4.88 25.39
CA ASN A 665 1.36 3.44 25.60
C ASN A 665 2.78 3.01 25.93
N ASP A 666 2.93 2.30 27.05
CA ASP A 666 4.18 1.62 27.35
C ASP A 666 4.20 0.31 26.55
N ARG A 667 4.99 0.29 25.46
CA ARG A 667 5.15 -0.92 24.63
C ARG A 667 5.77 -2.08 25.42
N SER A 668 6.36 -1.81 26.58
CA SER A 668 6.87 -2.83 27.51
C SER A 668 5.75 -3.53 28.30
N ALA A 669 4.60 -2.88 28.47
CA ALA A 669 3.49 -3.32 29.34
C ALA A 669 2.31 -3.95 28.57
N GLU A 670 2.12 -3.63 27.29
CA GLU A 670 1.03 -4.18 26.45
C GLU A 670 1.11 -5.70 26.20
N SER A 671 2.14 -6.38 26.69
CA SER A 671 2.24 -7.85 26.68
C SER A 671 1.25 -8.56 27.63
N SER A 672 0.31 -7.85 28.28
CA SER A 672 -0.46 -8.39 29.41
C SER A 672 -1.98 -8.16 29.44
N GLY A 673 -2.63 -7.63 28.40
CA GLY A 673 -4.01 -7.11 28.56
C GLY A 673 -5.05 -7.29 27.43
N GLY A 674 -5.12 -8.43 26.73
CA GLY A 674 -6.22 -8.69 25.77
C GLY A 674 -6.66 -10.15 25.71
N GLU A 675 -7.97 -10.42 25.63
CA GLU A 675 -8.60 -11.75 25.73
C GLU A 675 -8.26 -12.75 24.59
N ASP A 676 -7.49 -12.35 23.58
CA ASP A 676 -7.00 -13.19 22.45
C ASP A 676 -5.46 -13.44 22.51
N LEU A 677 -4.85 -13.31 23.68
CA LEU A 677 -3.39 -13.51 23.83
C LEU A 677 -3.03 -14.99 23.73
N ILE A 678 -2.24 -15.33 22.70
CA ILE A 678 -1.53 -16.61 22.62
C ILE A 678 -0.65 -16.73 23.86
N ASP A 679 -0.80 -17.83 24.59
CA ASP A 679 0.02 -18.12 25.77
C ASP A 679 1.47 -18.38 25.34
N VAL A 680 2.31 -17.35 25.50
CA VAL A 680 3.72 -17.36 25.12
C VAL A 680 4.50 -18.48 25.82
N SER A 681 4.03 -18.97 26.97
CA SER A 681 4.67 -20.07 27.69
C SER A 681 4.56 -21.42 26.98
N LYS A 682 3.54 -21.58 26.12
CA LYS A 682 3.31 -22.80 25.33
C LYS A 682 4.03 -22.76 23.98
N ILE A 683 4.56 -21.62 23.58
CA ILE A 683 5.29 -21.49 22.32
C ILE A 683 6.63 -22.19 22.45
N TYR A 684 6.84 -23.20 21.62
CA TYR A 684 8.15 -23.81 21.47
C TYR A 684 9.12 -22.84 20.78
N ALA A 685 10.24 -22.56 21.45
CA ALA A 685 11.32 -21.74 20.91
C ALA A 685 12.65 -22.38 21.31
N PRO A 686 13.51 -22.78 20.35
CA PRO A 686 14.72 -23.53 20.64
C PRO A 686 15.70 -22.66 21.45
N PRO A 687 16.50 -23.25 22.36
CA PRO A 687 17.47 -22.52 23.16
C PRO A 687 18.59 -21.98 22.28
N ASP A 688 18.93 -20.70 22.46
CA ASP A 688 20.12 -20.11 21.84
C ASP A 688 21.38 -20.51 22.65
N PRO A 689 22.54 -20.72 22.02
CA PRO A 689 23.76 -21.17 22.72
C PRO A 689 24.24 -20.18 23.81
N TYR A 690 23.84 -18.92 23.69
CA TYR A 690 24.20 -17.84 24.61
C TYR A 690 23.28 -17.72 25.84
N ASP A 691 22.19 -18.50 25.92
CA ASP A 691 21.17 -18.36 26.96
C ASP A 691 21.62 -18.92 28.34
N SER A 692 22.85 -19.44 28.44
CA SER A 692 23.44 -19.95 29.69
C SER A 692 24.05 -18.88 30.62
N VAL A 693 24.18 -17.62 30.18
CA VAL A 693 24.76 -16.54 31.02
C VAL A 693 23.98 -15.23 30.90
N THR A 694 22.67 -15.26 31.07
CA THR A 694 21.97 -14.13 31.70
C THR A 694 20.65 -14.61 32.25
N SER A 695 20.62 -14.89 33.55
CA SER A 695 19.36 -14.79 34.28
C SER A 695 18.74 -13.44 33.93
N LEU A 696 17.54 -13.47 33.34
CA LEU A 696 16.68 -12.32 33.03
C LEU A 696 16.33 -11.44 34.26
N ARG A 697 16.98 -11.65 35.40
CA ARG A 697 16.86 -10.89 36.65
C ARG A 697 17.87 -9.74 36.80
N GLY A 698 18.90 -9.63 35.94
CA GLY A 698 20.10 -8.83 36.27
C GLY A 698 20.38 -7.55 35.48
N LYS A 699 19.79 -7.29 34.31
CA LYS A 699 20.10 -6.09 33.50
C LYS A 699 18.84 -5.39 32.98
N ARG A 700 18.18 -4.63 33.86
CA ARG A 700 17.17 -3.62 33.50
C ARG A 700 17.82 -2.38 32.88
N SER A 701 18.39 -2.52 31.68
CA SER A 701 18.77 -1.34 30.88
C SER A 701 18.54 -1.53 29.38
N ALA A 702 17.55 -2.35 29.00
CA ALA A 702 16.82 -2.02 27.78
C ALA A 702 16.08 -0.70 28.10
N ALA A 703 16.45 0.38 27.42
CA ALA A 703 15.75 1.64 27.56
C ALA A 703 14.28 1.39 27.23
N ARG A 704 13.39 1.55 28.22
CA ARG A 704 11.96 1.41 28.03
C ARG A 704 11.53 2.39 26.95
N MET A 705 10.82 1.88 25.95
CA MET A 705 10.34 2.67 24.81
C MET A 705 8.86 2.91 25.02
N VAL A 706 8.46 4.16 24.91
CA VAL A 706 7.08 4.61 25.04
C VAL A 706 6.61 5.05 23.66
N GLU A 707 5.38 4.69 23.32
CA GLU A 707 4.69 5.20 22.13
C GLU A 707 3.74 6.32 22.54
N ILE A 708 3.85 7.46 21.89
CA ILE A 708 2.99 8.62 22.07
C ILE A 708 2.15 8.75 20.80
N VAL A 709 0.83 8.65 20.95
CA VAL A 709 -0.15 8.86 19.88
C VAL A 709 -0.74 10.25 20.03
N ALA A 710 -0.59 11.10 19.03
CA ALA A 710 -1.02 12.50 19.10
C ALA A 710 -1.60 13.00 17.77
N LYS A 711 -2.59 13.90 17.84
CA LYS A 711 -3.10 14.66 16.69
C LYS A 711 -2.36 15.99 16.60
N VAL A 712 -1.66 16.23 15.49
CA VAL A 712 -0.71 17.34 15.35
C VAL A 712 -0.91 18.08 14.03
N PRO A 713 -0.81 19.42 13.99
CA PRO A 713 -0.83 20.17 12.73
C PRO A 713 0.36 19.82 11.87
N TYR A 714 0.13 19.60 10.57
CA TYR A 714 1.18 19.14 9.68
C TYR A 714 2.31 20.17 9.49
N LYS A 715 2.00 21.47 9.51
CA LYS A 715 2.98 22.55 9.30
C LYS A 715 4.12 22.52 10.32
N GLU A 716 3.78 22.34 11.60
CA GLU A 716 4.76 22.27 12.68
C GLU A 716 5.55 20.95 12.67
N MET A 717 5.05 19.94 11.95
CA MET A 717 5.67 18.62 11.83
C MET A 717 6.63 18.46 10.66
N LEU A 718 6.70 19.42 9.73
CA LEU A 718 7.55 19.33 8.53
C LEU A 718 9.06 19.18 8.85
N ASP A 719 9.51 19.84 9.92
CA ASP A 719 10.92 19.83 10.37
C ASP A 719 11.09 19.18 11.75
N TYR A 720 10.05 18.49 12.23
CA TYR A 720 10.01 17.99 13.61
C TYR A 720 10.89 16.75 13.83
N ASP A 721 11.18 15.97 12.79
CA ASP A 721 12.07 14.80 12.91
C ASP A 721 13.50 15.21 13.33
N ASP A 722 14.01 16.31 12.77
CA ASP A 722 15.31 16.87 13.15
C ASP A 722 15.30 17.35 14.61
N HIS A 723 14.18 17.92 15.04
CA HIS A 723 13.99 18.36 16.41
C HIS A 723 13.92 17.17 17.39
N LEU A 724 13.19 16.11 17.04
CA LEU A 724 13.14 14.86 17.80
C LEU A 724 14.51 14.20 17.90
N ARG A 725 15.29 14.17 16.80
CA ARG A 725 16.63 13.59 16.78
C ARG A 725 17.54 14.19 17.85
N SER A 726 17.48 15.52 18.02
CA SER A 726 18.25 16.22 19.05
C SER A 726 17.83 15.83 20.48
N LYS A 727 16.53 15.62 20.71
CA LYS A 727 15.96 15.34 22.04
C LYS A 727 16.06 13.88 22.46
N THR A 728 16.05 12.96 21.50
CA THR A 728 16.07 11.51 21.76
C THR A 728 17.45 10.89 21.53
N SER A 729 18.47 11.72 21.26
CA SER A 729 19.80 11.26 20.84
C SER A 729 19.74 10.32 19.61
N GLY A 730 18.80 10.60 18.71
CA GLY A 730 18.53 9.79 17.51
C GLY A 730 17.88 8.43 17.77
N ARG A 731 17.36 8.18 18.98
CA ARG A 731 16.68 6.92 19.34
C ARG A 731 15.17 7.07 19.31
N HIS A 732 14.63 7.61 18.21
CA HIS A 732 13.18 7.73 18.01
C HIS A 732 12.74 7.12 16.68
N SER A 733 11.45 6.83 16.59
CA SER A 733 10.75 6.55 15.34
C SER A 733 9.47 7.34 15.35
N MET A 734 9.18 8.05 14.27
CA MET A 734 7.97 8.83 14.11
C MET A 734 7.27 8.38 12.84
N THR A 735 5.97 8.16 12.93
CA THR A 735 5.12 7.99 11.75
C THR A 735 3.93 8.91 11.82
N MET A 736 3.50 9.40 10.67
CA MET A 736 2.34 10.26 10.54
C MET A 736 1.40 9.69 9.49
N ALA A 737 0.11 9.66 9.81
CA ALA A 737 -0.95 9.43 8.83
C ALA A 737 -1.86 10.65 8.80
N PHE A 738 -2.44 10.96 7.65
CA PHE A 738 -3.48 11.99 7.58
C PHE A 738 -4.69 11.53 8.40
N ASP A 739 -5.17 12.37 9.32
CA ASP A 739 -6.36 12.10 10.13
C ASP A 739 -7.55 12.89 9.62
N SER A 740 -7.44 14.22 9.62
CA SER A 740 -8.55 15.12 9.28
C SER A 740 -8.05 16.53 8.98
N PHE A 741 -8.93 17.36 8.41
CA PHE A 741 -8.70 18.81 8.39
C PHE A 741 -9.36 19.43 9.63
N ALA A 742 -8.62 20.27 10.37
CA ALA A 742 -9.15 20.98 11.53
C ALA A 742 -8.97 22.49 11.38
N ARG A 743 -9.86 23.25 12.01
CA ARG A 743 -9.84 24.71 11.97
C ARG A 743 -8.60 25.26 12.68
N VAL A 744 -7.93 26.19 12.02
CA VAL A 744 -6.86 26.98 12.62
C VAL A 744 -7.47 28.01 13.56
N VAL A 745 -7.03 28.06 14.82
CA VAL A 745 -7.54 28.98 15.84
C VAL A 745 -6.43 29.78 16.51
N GLY A 746 -6.77 30.95 17.06
CA GLY A 746 -5.89 31.72 17.95
C GLY A 746 -4.70 32.40 17.24
N HIS A 747 -3.50 32.25 17.80
CA HIS A 747 -2.28 32.88 17.25
C HIS A 747 -1.91 32.34 15.85
N ARG A 748 -2.22 31.06 15.58
CA ARG A 748 -1.92 30.43 14.28
C ARG A 748 -2.77 31.02 13.16
N GLU A 749 -4.02 31.40 13.44
CA GLU A 749 -4.88 32.05 12.46
C GLU A 749 -4.42 33.47 12.14
N LYS A 750 -3.84 34.19 13.11
CA LYS A 750 -3.30 35.55 12.90
C LYS A 750 -2.02 35.58 12.06
N GLY A 751 -1.28 34.47 12.02
CA GLY A 751 -0.06 34.32 11.21
C GLY A 751 -0.32 33.88 9.77
N LEU A 752 -1.57 33.63 9.39
CA LEU A 752 -2.03 33.23 8.06
C LEU A 752 -2.87 34.34 7.44
#